data_AF-A0A972KD73-F1
#
_entry.id   AF-A0A972KD73-F1
#
_cell.length_a   1.000
_cell.length_b   1.000
_cell.length_c   1.000
_cell.angle_alpha   90.00
_cell.angle_beta   90.00
_cell.angle_gamma   90.00
#
_symmetry.space_group_name_H-M   'P 1'
#
loop_
_entity.id
_entity.type
_entity.pdbx_description
1 polymer ?
#
loop_
_entity_poly.entity_id
_entity_poly.type
_entity_poly.pdbx_seq_one_letter_code
_entity_poly.pdbx_strand_id
1 'polypeptide(L)'
;MIATVAATPELASQLADWFAAKFDPAGLADDANPLHDNSAGTNAEQQLSAAIDGLSSLDADRMFRVLADLVGATTRTSAWLDPDKNRALAFKFDPSKIAAVPAPVPHAEIFVSCPVVEGVHLRFGPVARGGLRWSDRPEDVRTEVLGLVKAQAVKNAVIVPVGAKGGFVARQLPVSGERSEVAAEVLLAYRMFIGALLDLTDNRVGDEVVGPDKIRRLDGEDPYLVVAADKGTATFSDVANALAADRGFWLDDAFASGGSAGYDHKALAITARGAWVSVAHHFLQMGIDVQTDPVVAVGIGDMSGDVFGNGMLSSQTIRLVAAFDHRHVFLDPNPEPATSFAERQRLFDLPRSSWADYDTSLISDGGGVHARTAKHIPITVQVRDSLGIGADITSLTPDELISAILKAPVDLLWNGGIGTYIKSSDEQHPAAGDRTNDGLRVDGAQLRCRAVGEGGNLGLTQRGRIEAANHGVAINTDAIDNSGGVDCSDREVNLKILLAVWEASGQLDRTTRNEWMASDSDEVCDQVLATNSAQNEVLTLAAISAPGMTDVHARLLGWLELRAGLDRDLEALPSDSMLADMGANHRGLSRPELAVLLAYVKNQLAIDLGAAPEGMPSLADDPWVLSELDHYVPSVIAGHTGDLIREHPLRDALLATIVANDVVNRGGISMVHRLIEETSASAHEVARAHLAAWHVFGLGDRTAQIQALDGIVDAGTQARMRSEIKRLGERATRWFLRHERQPIDVGAVVSSYQESVSSLFEMVNRAHDQRRADVAFQLVASGDDGAGGLSDDIDELDRAFGFLDLVDVAARTGASLRRVATVSAAVESELSLDLLRHRIVELPRDDHWQTLARGALRDEFYREHAEITAVAVASGETSDANGAASEVEHSAWLTAHGTAIRRFVSTLEEIEGANQWDLSGVSVAVRAMSMLGRTASRQHSSPA
;
A
#
# COMPACT_ATOMS: atom_id res chain seq x y z
N MET A 1 5.26 -34.35 -27.52
CA MET A 1 5.57 -34.78 -26.14
C MET A 1 5.17 -36.22 -25.87
N ILE A 2 3.87 -36.55 -25.86
CA ILE A 2 3.37 -37.91 -25.56
C ILE A 2 4.02 -39.00 -26.43
N ALA A 3 4.16 -38.77 -27.74
CA ALA A 3 4.81 -39.71 -28.66
C ALA A 3 6.29 -39.98 -28.30
N THR A 4 7.02 -38.97 -27.81
CA THR A 4 8.43 -39.11 -27.40
C THR A 4 8.52 -39.93 -26.12
N VAL A 5 7.68 -39.66 -25.12
CA VAL A 5 7.65 -40.42 -23.86
C VAL A 5 7.26 -41.88 -24.11
N ALA A 6 6.28 -42.11 -24.98
CA ALA A 6 5.87 -43.46 -25.38
C ALA A 6 6.94 -44.23 -26.17
N ALA A 7 7.87 -43.53 -26.83
CA ALA A 7 8.98 -44.14 -27.56
C ALA A 7 10.17 -44.53 -26.68
N THR A 8 10.20 -44.11 -25.41
CA THR A 8 11.27 -44.41 -24.44
C THR A 8 10.65 -44.88 -23.10
N PRO A 9 9.98 -46.05 -23.09
CA PRO A 9 9.23 -46.52 -21.93
C PRO A 9 10.10 -46.81 -20.70
N GLU A 10 11.38 -47.16 -20.88
CA GLU A 10 12.30 -47.42 -19.75
C GLU A 10 12.57 -46.14 -18.95
N LEU A 11 12.81 -45.01 -19.62
CA LEU A 11 13.00 -43.71 -18.97
C LEU A 11 11.72 -43.20 -18.33
N ALA A 12 10.57 -43.42 -18.98
CA ALA A 12 9.27 -43.10 -18.40
C ALA A 12 9.02 -43.90 -17.11
N SER A 13 9.40 -45.18 -17.09
CA SER A 13 9.34 -46.02 -15.88
C SER A 13 10.26 -45.48 -14.79
N GLN A 14 11.53 -45.18 -15.10
CA GLN A 14 12.47 -44.65 -14.10
C GLN A 14 12.03 -43.31 -13.51
N LEU A 15 11.41 -42.44 -14.32
CA LEU A 15 10.82 -41.19 -13.84
C LEU A 15 9.65 -41.46 -12.88
N ALA A 16 8.77 -42.41 -13.21
CA ALA A 16 7.67 -42.82 -12.34
C ALA A 16 8.16 -43.50 -11.05
N ASP A 17 9.21 -44.32 -11.14
CA ASP A 17 9.85 -44.98 -10.00
C ASP A 17 10.49 -43.93 -9.07
N TRP A 18 11.14 -42.90 -9.61
CA TRP A 18 11.66 -41.79 -8.83
C TRP A 18 10.55 -40.98 -8.15
N PHE A 19 9.47 -40.68 -8.89
CA PHE A 19 8.29 -40.01 -8.33
C PHE A 19 7.67 -40.83 -7.19
N ALA A 20 7.53 -42.14 -7.36
CA ALA A 20 7.02 -43.03 -6.32
C ALA A 20 7.96 -43.11 -5.10
N ALA A 21 9.27 -43.23 -5.31
CA ALA A 21 10.26 -43.22 -4.23
C ALA A 21 10.21 -41.92 -3.40
N LYS A 22 9.84 -40.79 -4.03
CA LYS A 22 9.69 -39.51 -3.32
C LYS A 22 8.41 -39.43 -2.50
N PHE A 23 7.29 -39.98 -2.96
CA PHE A 23 5.98 -39.60 -2.41
C PHE A 23 5.07 -40.76 -1.98
N ASP A 24 5.38 -42.01 -2.31
CA ASP A 24 4.58 -43.17 -1.89
C ASP A 24 4.62 -43.33 -0.36
N PRO A 25 3.49 -43.17 0.34
CA PRO A 25 3.44 -43.28 1.79
C PRO A 25 3.79 -44.69 2.30
N ALA A 26 3.58 -45.74 1.49
CA ALA A 26 3.84 -47.12 1.89
C ALA A 26 5.33 -47.50 1.89
N GLY A 27 6.18 -46.70 1.24
CA GLY A 27 7.63 -46.92 1.14
C GLY A 27 8.45 -46.34 2.30
N LEU A 28 7.82 -45.66 3.26
CA LEU A 28 8.49 -44.90 4.32
C LEU A 28 8.31 -45.60 5.68
N ALA A 29 9.40 -45.81 6.41
CA ALA A 29 9.36 -46.40 7.75
C ALA A 29 8.77 -45.43 8.79
N ASP A 30 8.01 -45.94 9.76
CA ASP A 30 7.22 -45.17 10.75
C ASP A 30 8.04 -44.18 11.62
N ASP A 31 9.38 -44.29 11.69
CA ASP A 31 10.26 -43.49 12.56
C ASP A 31 11.25 -42.55 11.81
N ALA A 32 11.16 -42.42 10.49
CA ALA A 32 12.07 -41.55 9.73
C ALA A 32 11.60 -40.09 9.73
N ASN A 33 12.43 -39.16 10.20
CA ASN A 33 12.22 -37.73 9.97
C ASN A 33 12.13 -37.49 8.44
N PRO A 34 10.96 -37.11 7.88
CA PRO A 34 10.73 -37.07 6.43
C PRO A 34 11.67 -36.14 5.66
N LEU A 35 12.26 -35.16 6.37
CA LEU A 35 13.24 -34.20 5.86
C LEU A 35 14.67 -34.76 5.74
N HIS A 36 14.99 -35.91 6.36
CA HIS A 36 16.36 -36.38 6.52
C HIS A 36 16.69 -37.75 5.88
N ASP A 37 15.72 -38.60 5.55
CA ASP A 37 15.99 -39.87 4.83
C ASP A 37 15.26 -39.91 3.48
N ASN A 38 15.97 -39.49 2.43
CA ASN A 38 15.56 -39.65 1.03
C ASN A 38 16.60 -40.44 0.22
N SER A 39 17.36 -41.33 0.87
CA SER A 39 18.45 -42.09 0.23
C SER A 39 17.99 -42.89 -1.00
N ALA A 40 16.78 -43.47 -0.95
CA ALA A 40 16.16 -44.16 -2.07
C ALA A 40 15.81 -43.21 -3.23
N GLY A 41 15.26 -42.03 -2.93
CA GLY A 41 14.94 -41.00 -3.92
C GLY A 41 16.19 -40.43 -4.60
N THR A 42 17.27 -40.21 -3.85
CA THR A 42 18.57 -39.75 -4.38
C THR A 42 19.19 -40.77 -5.33
N ASN A 43 19.10 -42.07 -5.01
CA ASN A 43 19.62 -43.12 -5.89
C ASN A 43 18.81 -43.22 -7.20
N ALA A 44 17.48 -43.12 -7.13
CA ALA A 44 16.61 -43.13 -8.31
C ALA A 44 16.85 -41.90 -9.20
N GLU A 45 17.07 -40.72 -8.61
CA GLU A 45 17.43 -39.49 -9.32
C GLU A 45 18.76 -39.64 -10.10
N GLN A 46 19.79 -40.19 -9.44
CA GLN A 46 21.09 -40.42 -10.09
C GLN A 46 21.00 -41.40 -11.25
N GLN A 47 20.21 -42.47 -11.10
CA GLN A 47 19.98 -43.45 -12.17
C GLN A 47 19.25 -42.82 -13.35
N LEU A 48 18.19 -42.05 -13.09
CA LEU A 48 17.44 -41.34 -14.11
C LEU A 48 18.34 -40.32 -14.84
N SER A 49 19.13 -39.54 -14.11
CA SER A 49 20.04 -38.55 -14.70
C SER A 49 21.06 -39.21 -15.64
N ALA A 50 21.68 -40.31 -15.22
CA ALA A 50 22.60 -41.07 -16.06
C ALA A 50 21.92 -41.69 -17.30
N ALA A 51 20.65 -42.11 -17.18
CA ALA A 51 19.89 -42.64 -18.29
C ALA A 51 19.48 -41.54 -19.29
N ILE A 52 19.17 -40.33 -18.82
CA ILE A 52 18.90 -39.16 -19.65
C ILE A 52 20.17 -38.77 -20.42
N ASP A 53 21.34 -38.73 -19.77
CA ASP A 53 22.63 -38.44 -20.39
C ASP A 53 23.00 -39.42 -21.52
N GLY A 54 22.44 -40.63 -21.49
CA GLY A 54 22.61 -41.66 -22.52
C GLY A 54 21.74 -41.49 -23.77
N LEU A 55 20.83 -40.50 -23.81
CA LEU A 55 19.93 -40.28 -24.95
C LEU A 55 20.66 -39.71 -26.16
N SER A 56 20.41 -40.31 -27.33
CA SER A 56 20.94 -39.81 -28.60
C SER A 56 20.10 -38.67 -29.21
N SER A 57 18.85 -38.52 -28.77
CA SER A 57 17.94 -37.47 -29.23
C SER A 57 17.97 -36.28 -28.27
N LEU A 58 18.42 -35.13 -28.76
CA LEU A 58 18.42 -33.87 -27.99
C LEU A 58 17.02 -33.43 -27.57
N ASP A 59 16.02 -33.70 -28.40
CA ASP A 59 14.62 -33.37 -28.07
C ASP A 59 14.11 -34.25 -26.93
N ALA A 60 14.44 -35.55 -26.95
CA ALA A 60 14.08 -36.45 -25.86
C ALA A 60 14.83 -36.08 -24.56
N ASP A 61 16.13 -35.79 -24.65
CA ASP A 61 16.94 -35.32 -23.53
C ASP A 61 16.32 -34.08 -22.87
N ARG A 62 16.10 -33.02 -23.66
CA ARG A 62 15.49 -31.78 -23.15
C ARG A 62 14.13 -32.03 -22.49
N MET A 63 13.30 -32.88 -23.08
CA MET A 63 11.99 -33.18 -22.53
C MET A 63 12.06 -33.96 -21.21
N PHE A 64 12.89 -35.00 -21.11
CA PHE A 64 13.03 -35.77 -19.87
C PHE A 64 13.70 -34.95 -18.76
N ARG A 65 14.63 -34.03 -19.10
CA ARG A 65 15.15 -33.06 -18.12
C ARG A 65 14.07 -32.16 -17.56
N VAL A 66 13.20 -31.61 -18.41
CA VAL A 66 12.06 -30.79 -17.93
C VAL A 66 11.10 -31.61 -17.07
N LEU A 67 10.80 -32.86 -17.44
CA LEU A 67 9.96 -33.73 -16.62
C LEU A 67 10.64 -34.07 -15.28
N ALA A 68 11.95 -34.29 -15.30
CA ALA A 68 12.73 -34.53 -14.10
C ALA A 68 12.76 -33.29 -13.18
N ASP A 69 12.93 -32.08 -13.74
CA ASP A 69 12.84 -30.82 -13.01
C ASP A 69 11.48 -30.68 -12.31
N LEU A 70 10.37 -31.05 -12.98
CA LEU A 70 9.03 -31.00 -12.39
C LEU A 70 8.86 -31.99 -11.22
N VAL A 71 9.35 -33.23 -11.37
CA VAL A 71 9.34 -34.23 -10.29
C VAL A 71 10.27 -33.80 -9.13
N GLY A 72 11.40 -33.19 -9.46
CA GLY A 72 12.36 -32.60 -8.52
C GLY A 72 11.72 -31.48 -7.70
N ALA A 73 11.02 -30.57 -8.37
CA ALA A 73 10.36 -29.40 -7.80
C ALA A 73 9.05 -29.71 -7.06
N THR A 74 8.45 -30.90 -7.24
CA THR A 74 7.22 -31.27 -6.52
C THR A 74 7.50 -31.35 -5.01
N THR A 75 6.65 -30.73 -4.19
CA THR A 75 6.71 -30.75 -2.72
C THR A 75 5.59 -31.57 -2.08
N ARG A 76 4.40 -31.61 -2.70
CA ARG A 76 3.23 -32.40 -2.27
C ARG A 76 2.43 -32.88 -3.48
N THR A 77 1.70 -33.99 -3.33
CA THR A 77 0.84 -34.50 -4.41
C THR A 77 -0.28 -35.41 -3.89
N SER A 78 -1.42 -35.41 -4.60
CA SER A 78 -2.60 -36.21 -4.26
C SER A 78 -2.59 -37.60 -4.91
N ALA A 79 -1.53 -37.99 -5.61
CA ALA A 79 -1.48 -39.20 -6.44
C ALA A 79 -1.73 -40.53 -5.67
N TRP A 80 -1.53 -40.53 -4.34
CA TRP A 80 -1.78 -41.69 -3.46
C TRP A 80 -3.06 -41.60 -2.62
N LEU A 81 -3.85 -40.54 -2.82
CA LEU A 81 -5.16 -40.45 -2.20
C LEU A 81 -6.13 -41.42 -2.88
N ASP A 82 -7.17 -41.82 -2.15
CA ASP A 82 -8.18 -42.76 -2.64
C ASP A 82 -8.86 -42.19 -3.91
N PRO A 83 -8.71 -42.83 -5.09
CA PRO A 83 -9.23 -42.31 -6.34
C PRO A 83 -10.77 -42.27 -6.40
N ASP A 84 -11.45 -43.06 -5.57
CA ASP A 84 -12.92 -43.03 -5.45
C ASP A 84 -13.40 -41.80 -4.65
N LYS A 85 -12.53 -41.25 -3.78
CA LYS A 85 -12.79 -40.02 -3.02
C LYS A 85 -12.22 -38.78 -3.70
N ASN A 86 -11.08 -38.90 -4.39
CA ASN A 86 -10.37 -37.80 -5.04
C ASN A 86 -10.18 -38.07 -6.53
N ARG A 87 -10.97 -37.35 -7.33
CA ARG A 87 -11.03 -37.51 -8.78
C ARG A 87 -10.00 -36.68 -9.55
N ALA A 88 -9.22 -35.83 -8.88
CA ALA A 88 -8.26 -34.93 -9.51
C ALA A 88 -6.84 -35.13 -8.97
N LEU A 89 -5.88 -35.22 -9.90
CA LEU A 89 -4.48 -35.25 -9.57
C LEU A 89 -4.00 -33.82 -9.35
N ALA A 90 -3.36 -33.60 -8.21
CA ALA A 90 -2.80 -32.32 -7.81
C ALA A 90 -1.31 -32.47 -7.53
N PHE A 91 -0.54 -31.48 -7.96
CA PHE A 91 0.90 -31.38 -7.71
C PHE A 91 1.19 -29.98 -7.20
N LYS A 92 1.79 -29.88 -6.02
CA LYS A 92 2.34 -28.64 -5.49
C LYS A 92 3.81 -28.58 -5.87
N PHE A 93 4.23 -27.53 -6.58
CA PHE A 93 5.60 -27.28 -6.98
C PHE A 93 6.20 -26.15 -6.16
N ASP A 94 7.51 -26.24 -5.94
CA ASP A 94 8.42 -25.13 -5.65
C ASP A 94 8.99 -24.61 -6.99
N PRO A 95 8.41 -23.54 -7.57
CA PRO A 95 8.77 -23.09 -8.91
C PRO A 95 10.22 -22.60 -9.01
N SER A 96 10.85 -22.20 -7.89
CA SER A 96 12.25 -21.74 -7.88
C SER A 96 13.26 -22.82 -8.28
N LYS A 97 12.85 -24.10 -8.19
CA LYS A 97 13.64 -25.26 -8.61
C LYS A 97 13.49 -25.61 -10.09
N ILE A 98 12.63 -24.91 -10.83
CA ILE A 98 12.35 -25.17 -12.24
C ILE A 98 13.14 -24.17 -13.09
N ALA A 99 14.11 -24.64 -13.88
CA ALA A 99 15.03 -23.76 -14.61
C ALA A 99 14.35 -22.87 -15.66
N ALA A 100 13.20 -23.28 -16.20
CA ALA A 100 12.50 -22.59 -17.30
C ALA A 100 11.24 -21.82 -16.85
N VAL A 101 11.09 -21.53 -15.55
CA VAL A 101 9.93 -20.79 -15.04
C VAL A 101 10.00 -19.30 -15.45
N PRO A 102 8.94 -18.72 -16.02
CA PRO A 102 8.90 -17.28 -16.31
C PRO A 102 8.84 -16.45 -15.02
N ALA A 103 9.44 -15.26 -15.06
CA ALA A 103 9.31 -14.27 -13.98
C ALA A 103 7.93 -13.57 -14.03
N PRO A 104 7.40 -13.11 -12.88
CA PRO A 104 7.93 -13.30 -11.53
C PRO A 104 7.69 -14.73 -11.02
N VAL A 105 8.66 -15.31 -10.31
CA VAL A 105 8.61 -16.70 -9.86
C VAL A 105 7.71 -16.83 -8.62
N PRO A 106 6.62 -17.63 -8.67
CA PRO A 106 5.77 -17.83 -7.50
C PRO A 106 6.50 -18.60 -6.39
N HIS A 107 6.11 -18.37 -5.14
CA HIS A 107 6.54 -19.16 -3.99
C HIS A 107 6.05 -20.61 -4.08
N ALA A 108 4.82 -20.81 -4.55
CA ALA A 108 4.24 -22.14 -4.78
C ALA A 108 3.27 -22.12 -5.97
N GLU A 109 3.25 -23.21 -6.74
CA GLU A 109 2.22 -23.48 -7.76
C GLU A 109 1.51 -24.80 -7.42
N ILE A 110 0.17 -24.79 -7.35
CA ILE A 110 -0.62 -26.04 -7.32
C ILE A 110 -1.23 -26.24 -8.71
N PHE A 111 -0.80 -27.27 -9.42
CA PHE A 111 -1.37 -27.71 -10.68
C PHE A 111 -2.38 -28.83 -10.44
N VAL A 112 -3.58 -28.69 -11.01
CA VAL A 112 -4.68 -29.65 -10.87
C VAL A 112 -5.09 -30.14 -12.26
N SER A 113 -5.24 -31.45 -12.42
CA SER A 113 -5.61 -32.07 -13.68
C SER A 113 -6.50 -33.30 -13.49
N CYS A 114 -7.61 -33.32 -14.21
CA CYS A 114 -8.47 -34.49 -14.39
C CYS A 114 -9.31 -34.35 -15.68
N PRO A 115 -10.11 -35.36 -16.07
CA PRO A 115 -10.95 -35.29 -17.26
C PRO A 115 -11.95 -34.13 -17.28
N VAL A 116 -12.29 -33.56 -16.13
CA VAL A 116 -13.28 -32.47 -15.97
C VAL A 116 -12.61 -31.10 -15.88
N VAL A 117 -11.46 -30.99 -15.21
CA VAL A 117 -10.79 -29.70 -14.94
C VAL A 117 -9.30 -29.73 -15.23
N GLU A 118 -8.77 -28.63 -15.75
CA GLU A 118 -7.35 -28.27 -15.67
C GLU A 118 -7.25 -26.93 -14.96
N GLY A 119 -6.26 -26.75 -14.09
CA GLY A 119 -6.05 -25.44 -13.48
C GLY A 119 -4.74 -25.30 -12.76
N VAL A 120 -4.40 -24.05 -12.45
CA VAL A 120 -3.24 -23.68 -11.64
C VAL A 120 -3.67 -22.72 -10.54
N HIS A 121 -3.00 -22.79 -9.39
CA HIS A 121 -3.09 -21.80 -8.33
C HIS A 121 -1.68 -21.35 -7.94
N LEU A 122 -1.36 -20.08 -8.19
CA LEU A 122 -0.06 -19.47 -7.94
C LEU A 122 -0.13 -18.66 -6.64
N ARG A 123 0.86 -18.82 -5.75
CA ARG A 123 1.00 -18.04 -4.51
C ARG A 123 2.40 -17.44 -4.43
N PHE A 124 2.49 -16.21 -3.91
CA PHE A 124 3.76 -15.48 -3.72
C PHE A 124 4.27 -15.49 -2.28
N GLY A 125 3.61 -16.24 -1.39
CA GLY A 125 4.04 -16.44 -0.01
C GLY A 125 3.15 -17.46 0.72
N PRO A 126 3.45 -17.76 1.98
CA PRO A 126 2.74 -18.75 2.79
C PRO A 126 1.33 -18.27 3.19
N VAL A 127 1.17 -16.99 3.51
CA VAL A 127 -0.12 -16.35 3.75
C VAL A 127 -0.46 -15.54 2.51
N ALA A 128 -1.23 -16.15 1.59
CA ALA A 128 -1.55 -15.55 0.31
C ALA A 128 -3.02 -15.71 -0.04
N ARG A 129 -3.54 -14.74 -0.81
CA ARG A 129 -4.95 -14.64 -1.14
C ARG A 129 -5.17 -14.24 -2.59
N GLY A 130 -6.14 -14.88 -3.25
CA GLY A 130 -6.32 -14.71 -4.67
C GLY A 130 -7.68 -15.09 -5.22
N GLY A 131 -8.14 -14.32 -6.21
CA GLY A 131 -9.31 -14.66 -7.00
C GLY A 131 -9.10 -15.92 -7.85
N LEU A 132 -10.15 -16.74 -8.00
CA LEU A 132 -10.17 -17.90 -8.89
C LEU A 132 -10.96 -17.61 -10.16
N ARG A 133 -10.29 -17.57 -11.30
CA ARG A 133 -10.90 -17.29 -12.60
C ARG A 133 -11.31 -18.56 -13.34
N TRP A 134 -12.52 -18.56 -13.90
CA TRP A 134 -12.84 -19.50 -14.98
C TRP A 134 -12.31 -18.92 -16.29
N SER A 135 -11.39 -19.65 -16.93
CA SER A 135 -10.78 -19.28 -18.21
C SER A 135 -11.43 -20.04 -19.37
N ASP A 136 -11.70 -19.33 -20.46
CA ASP A 136 -12.09 -19.87 -21.76
C ASP A 136 -10.87 -20.13 -22.67
N ARG A 137 -9.65 -20.01 -22.14
CA ARG A 137 -8.39 -20.14 -22.87
C ARG A 137 -7.60 -21.39 -22.42
N PRO A 138 -7.96 -22.59 -22.90
CA PRO A 138 -7.32 -23.84 -22.50
C PRO A 138 -5.81 -23.88 -22.77
N GLU A 139 -5.35 -23.26 -23.86
CA GLU A 139 -3.97 -23.32 -24.32
C GLU A 139 -3.01 -22.42 -23.52
N ASP A 140 -3.51 -21.41 -22.78
CA ASP A 140 -2.66 -20.40 -22.13
C ASP A 140 -3.11 -19.98 -20.72
N VAL A 141 -4.00 -20.74 -20.06
CA VAL A 141 -4.51 -20.45 -18.71
C VAL A 141 -3.40 -20.16 -17.70
N ARG A 142 -2.26 -20.86 -17.75
CA ARG A 142 -1.12 -20.60 -16.85
C ARG A 142 -0.51 -19.21 -17.07
N THR A 143 -0.37 -18.79 -18.33
CA THR A 143 0.13 -17.45 -18.68
C THR A 143 -0.87 -16.37 -18.29
N GLU A 144 -2.17 -16.62 -18.48
CA GLU A 144 -3.22 -15.72 -18.02
C GLU A 144 -3.16 -15.52 -16.50
N VAL A 145 -3.10 -16.61 -15.73
CA VAL A 145 -3.06 -16.55 -14.26
C VAL A 145 -1.79 -15.85 -13.77
N LEU A 146 -0.64 -16.10 -14.39
CA LEU A 146 0.61 -15.41 -14.06
C LEU A 146 0.53 -13.89 -14.33
N GLY A 147 -0.10 -13.48 -15.43
CA GLY A 147 -0.34 -12.06 -15.71
C GLY A 147 -1.23 -11.38 -14.67
N LEU A 148 -2.26 -12.10 -14.18
CA LEU A 148 -3.21 -11.58 -13.20
C LEU A 148 -2.60 -11.48 -11.79
N VAL A 149 -1.80 -12.47 -11.37
CA VAL A 149 -1.17 -12.43 -10.03
C VAL A 149 -0.11 -11.33 -9.94
N LYS A 150 0.56 -10.99 -11.05
CA LYS A 150 1.49 -9.85 -11.12
C LYS A 150 0.81 -8.55 -10.69
N ALA A 151 -0.37 -8.26 -11.23
CA ALA A 151 -1.14 -7.06 -10.87
C ALA A 151 -1.61 -7.08 -9.40
N GLN A 152 -1.73 -8.26 -8.78
CA GLN A 152 -2.19 -8.42 -7.41
C GLN A 152 -1.14 -8.03 -6.36
N ALA A 153 0.15 -8.11 -6.67
CA ALA A 153 1.23 -7.85 -5.72
C ALA A 153 1.25 -6.39 -5.22
N VAL A 154 1.04 -5.42 -6.13
CA VAL A 154 0.96 -3.99 -5.80
C VAL A 154 -0.34 -3.69 -5.03
N LYS A 155 -1.45 -4.34 -5.41
CA LYS A 155 -2.76 -4.13 -4.79
C LYS A 155 -2.83 -4.64 -3.34
N ASN A 156 -2.05 -5.65 -3.00
CA ASN A 156 -2.06 -6.23 -1.65
C ASN A 156 -1.23 -5.45 -0.63
N ALA A 157 -0.65 -4.29 -0.99
CA ALA A 157 0.17 -3.49 -0.07
C ALA A 157 -0.53 -2.96 1.19
N VAL A 158 -1.87 -2.98 1.20
CA VAL A 158 -2.69 -2.53 2.34
C VAL A 158 -3.23 -3.67 3.21
N ILE A 159 -2.96 -4.93 2.87
CA ILE A 159 -3.52 -6.11 3.53
C ILE A 159 -2.46 -7.12 3.91
N VAL A 160 -2.81 -8.06 4.80
CA VAL A 160 -1.87 -9.08 5.32
C VAL A 160 -1.43 -10.08 4.25
N PRO A 161 -2.34 -10.74 3.51
CA PRO A 161 -1.92 -11.79 2.60
C PRO A 161 -1.26 -11.22 1.35
N VAL A 162 -0.12 -11.81 0.96
CA VAL A 162 0.50 -11.51 -0.33
C VAL A 162 -0.36 -12.04 -1.49
N GLY A 163 0.00 -11.66 -2.72
CA GLY A 163 -0.77 -12.03 -3.91
C GLY A 163 -0.83 -13.54 -4.16
N ALA A 164 -2.03 -14.04 -4.42
CA ALA A 164 -2.26 -15.32 -5.09
C ALA A 164 -3.24 -15.14 -6.25
N LYS A 165 -3.27 -16.13 -7.15
CA LYS A 165 -4.29 -16.22 -8.18
C LYS A 165 -4.45 -17.65 -8.64
N GLY A 166 -5.69 -18.07 -8.87
CA GLY A 166 -5.96 -19.32 -9.55
C GLY A 166 -6.74 -19.12 -10.83
N GLY A 167 -6.61 -20.09 -11.72
CA GLY A 167 -7.41 -20.16 -12.93
C GLY A 167 -7.62 -21.61 -13.33
N PHE A 168 -8.83 -21.90 -13.79
CA PHE A 168 -9.20 -23.24 -14.22
C PHE A 168 -10.03 -23.22 -15.50
N VAL A 169 -9.99 -24.33 -16.21
CA VAL A 169 -10.68 -24.59 -17.45
C VAL A 169 -11.59 -25.81 -17.24
N ALA A 170 -12.88 -25.64 -17.53
CA ALA A 170 -13.82 -26.75 -17.62
C ALA A 170 -13.62 -27.47 -18.96
N ARG A 171 -13.17 -28.73 -18.93
CA ARG A 171 -12.80 -29.49 -20.14
C ARG A 171 -14.00 -30.14 -20.84
N GLN A 172 -15.13 -30.32 -20.15
CA GLN A 172 -16.30 -31.03 -20.67
C GLN A 172 -17.50 -30.12 -20.93
N LEU A 173 -17.24 -28.86 -21.31
CA LEU A 173 -18.31 -27.93 -21.67
C LEU A 173 -19.18 -28.49 -22.81
N PRO A 174 -20.52 -28.40 -22.70
CA PRO A 174 -21.41 -28.89 -23.74
C PRO A 174 -21.32 -28.01 -25.00
N VAL A 175 -21.07 -28.63 -26.16
CA VAL A 175 -20.84 -27.93 -27.46
C VAL A 175 -22.04 -27.10 -27.93
N SER A 176 -23.25 -27.42 -27.47
CA SER A 176 -24.48 -26.67 -27.79
C SER A 176 -25.43 -26.61 -26.59
N GLY A 177 -24.88 -26.62 -25.39
CA GLY A 177 -25.68 -26.64 -24.16
C GLY A 177 -26.32 -25.30 -23.86
N GLU A 178 -27.45 -25.34 -23.16
CA GLU A 178 -28.08 -24.14 -22.60
C GLU A 178 -27.16 -23.49 -21.56
N ARG A 179 -27.33 -22.17 -21.33
CA ARG A 179 -26.47 -21.42 -20.39
C ARG A 179 -26.43 -22.05 -18.99
N SER A 180 -27.52 -22.68 -18.55
CA SER A 180 -27.60 -23.40 -17.28
C SER A 180 -26.75 -24.67 -17.24
N GLU A 181 -26.63 -25.39 -18.35
CA GLU A 181 -25.81 -26.61 -18.46
C GLU A 181 -24.32 -26.26 -18.44
N VAL A 182 -23.94 -25.21 -19.16
CA VAL A 182 -22.58 -24.63 -19.10
C VAL A 182 -22.25 -24.21 -17.66
N ALA A 183 -23.14 -23.48 -16.99
CA ALA A 183 -22.93 -23.04 -15.62
C ALA A 183 -22.78 -24.21 -14.63
N ALA A 184 -23.55 -25.28 -14.80
CA ALA A 184 -23.45 -26.48 -13.97
C ALA A 184 -22.12 -27.20 -14.15
N GLU A 185 -21.62 -27.31 -15.38
CA GLU A 185 -20.33 -27.94 -15.68
C GLU A 185 -19.15 -27.11 -15.12
N VAL A 186 -19.20 -25.77 -15.28
CA VAL A 186 -18.20 -24.88 -14.68
C VAL A 186 -18.21 -24.99 -13.16
N LEU A 187 -19.39 -25.08 -12.54
CA LEU A 187 -19.51 -25.28 -11.10
C LEU A 187 -18.94 -26.64 -10.65
N LEU A 188 -19.14 -27.70 -11.42
CA LEU A 188 -18.54 -29.01 -11.14
C LEU A 188 -17.01 -28.95 -11.20
N ALA A 189 -16.46 -28.36 -12.27
CA ALA A 189 -15.02 -28.15 -12.42
C ALA A 189 -14.44 -27.32 -11.25
N TYR A 190 -15.14 -26.26 -10.84
CA TYR A 190 -14.76 -25.44 -9.68
C TYR A 190 -14.71 -26.25 -8.38
N ARG A 191 -15.75 -27.04 -8.08
CA ARG A 191 -15.79 -27.90 -6.87
C ARG A 191 -14.63 -28.88 -6.84
N MET A 192 -14.31 -29.49 -7.99
CA MET A 192 -13.18 -30.42 -8.10
C MET A 192 -11.84 -29.71 -7.94
N PHE A 193 -11.70 -28.50 -8.49
CA PHE A 193 -10.51 -27.69 -8.34
C PHE A 193 -10.27 -27.31 -6.87
N ILE A 194 -11.27 -26.76 -6.18
CA ILE A 194 -11.19 -26.44 -4.75
C ILE A 194 -10.86 -27.67 -3.90
N GLY A 195 -11.53 -28.80 -4.15
CA GLY A 195 -11.25 -30.04 -3.45
C GLY A 195 -9.78 -30.47 -3.59
N ALA A 196 -9.23 -30.40 -4.80
CA ALA A 196 -7.84 -30.73 -5.07
C ALA A 196 -6.84 -29.77 -4.39
N LEU A 197 -7.18 -28.48 -4.26
CA LEU A 197 -6.34 -27.54 -3.49
C LEU A 197 -6.36 -27.89 -1.99
N LEU A 198 -7.54 -28.12 -1.42
CA LEU A 198 -7.71 -28.50 -0.02
C LEU A 198 -7.05 -29.85 0.30
N ASP A 199 -7.00 -30.79 -0.64
CA ASP A 199 -6.31 -32.07 -0.46
C ASP A 199 -4.82 -31.90 -0.15
N LEU A 200 -4.16 -30.85 -0.67
CA LEU A 200 -2.72 -30.62 -0.47
C LEU A 200 -2.39 -29.62 0.65
N THR A 201 -3.41 -28.99 1.23
CA THR A 201 -3.25 -27.91 2.22
C THR A 201 -3.25 -28.51 3.63
N ASP A 202 -2.40 -27.99 4.53
CA ASP A 202 -2.46 -28.41 5.94
C ASP A 202 -3.72 -27.85 6.60
N ASN A 203 -4.19 -28.46 7.68
CA ASN A 203 -5.28 -27.96 8.50
C ASN A 203 -4.74 -27.42 9.85
N ARG A 204 -5.55 -26.68 10.59
CA ARG A 204 -5.22 -26.23 11.96
C ARG A 204 -6.23 -26.79 12.96
N VAL A 205 -5.75 -27.39 14.04
CA VAL A 205 -6.59 -27.89 15.14
C VAL A 205 -6.08 -27.28 16.44
N GLY A 206 -6.78 -26.28 16.96
CA GLY A 206 -6.27 -25.44 18.04
C GLY A 206 -5.04 -24.66 17.56
N ASP A 207 -3.90 -24.88 18.21
CA ASP A 207 -2.63 -24.24 17.85
C ASP A 207 -1.70 -25.12 17.00
N GLU A 208 -2.08 -26.36 16.74
CA GLU A 208 -1.26 -27.30 15.98
C GLU A 208 -1.65 -27.34 14.51
N VAL A 209 -0.64 -27.32 13.63
CA VAL A 209 -0.81 -27.54 12.19
C VAL A 209 -0.75 -29.04 11.91
N VAL A 210 -1.85 -29.57 11.36
CA VAL A 210 -2.01 -30.99 11.04
C VAL A 210 -1.94 -31.18 9.54
N GLY A 211 -1.03 -32.04 9.07
CA GLY A 211 -0.89 -32.32 7.64
C GLY A 211 -2.00 -33.23 7.09
N PRO A 212 -2.26 -33.19 5.77
CA PRO A 212 -3.23 -34.08 5.16
C PRO A 212 -2.79 -35.55 5.21
N ASP A 213 -3.74 -36.44 5.47
CA ASP A 213 -3.51 -37.89 5.56
C ASP A 213 -2.91 -38.44 4.26
N LYS A 214 -1.91 -39.33 4.39
CA LYS A 214 -1.26 -40.03 3.27
C LYS A 214 -0.61 -39.11 2.23
N ILE A 215 -0.24 -37.89 2.62
CA ILE A 215 0.56 -36.99 1.80
C ILE A 215 1.90 -36.75 2.48
N ARG A 216 2.98 -37.04 1.75
CA ARG A 216 4.31 -36.63 2.18
C ARG A 216 4.49 -35.14 1.94
N ARG A 217 4.90 -34.41 2.99
CA ARG A 217 5.21 -32.98 2.95
C ARG A 217 6.73 -32.80 2.85
N LEU A 218 7.20 -32.33 1.70
CA LEU A 218 8.63 -32.01 1.47
C LEU A 218 8.93 -30.49 1.59
N ASP A 219 7.93 -29.72 1.99
CA ASP A 219 7.98 -28.30 2.31
C ASP A 219 7.59 -28.04 3.78
N GLY A 220 7.57 -26.77 4.18
CA GLY A 220 7.14 -26.37 5.52
C GLY A 220 5.62 -26.47 5.73
N GLU A 221 5.17 -26.02 6.90
CA GLU A 221 3.75 -25.87 7.23
C GLU A 221 3.04 -24.92 6.26
N ASP A 222 1.83 -25.28 5.87
CA ASP A 222 1.04 -24.57 4.88
C ASP A 222 -0.47 -24.65 5.18
N PRO A 223 -0.93 -24.12 6.34
CA PRO A 223 -2.33 -24.21 6.74
C PRO A 223 -3.24 -23.14 6.12
N TYR A 224 -2.66 -22.10 5.51
CA TYR A 224 -3.41 -20.93 5.06
C TYR A 224 -3.68 -20.97 3.55
N LEU A 225 -4.95 -21.11 3.19
CA LEU A 225 -5.44 -21.01 1.82
C LEU A 225 -6.76 -20.24 1.81
N VAL A 226 -6.74 -19.01 1.30
CA VAL A 226 -7.94 -18.19 1.11
C VAL A 226 -8.15 -17.90 -0.37
N VAL A 227 -9.37 -18.17 -0.84
CA VAL A 227 -9.77 -17.92 -2.22
C VAL A 227 -10.76 -16.76 -2.30
N ALA A 228 -10.85 -16.12 -3.45
CA ALA A 228 -11.86 -15.11 -3.71
C ALA A 228 -12.52 -15.35 -5.07
N ALA A 229 -13.66 -14.72 -5.30
CA ALA A 229 -14.29 -14.75 -6.60
C ALA A 229 -13.51 -13.91 -7.64
N ASP A 230 -13.58 -14.30 -8.90
CA ASP A 230 -13.11 -13.55 -10.06
C ASP A 230 -14.13 -13.69 -11.21
N LYS A 231 -13.75 -13.25 -12.42
CA LYS A 231 -14.51 -13.45 -13.65
C LYS A 231 -14.91 -14.92 -13.80
N GLY A 232 -16.21 -15.14 -13.93
CA GLY A 232 -16.81 -16.46 -14.13
C GLY A 232 -17.11 -17.24 -12.84
N THR A 233 -16.74 -16.72 -11.67
CA THR A 233 -16.94 -17.40 -10.36
C THR A 233 -17.60 -16.51 -9.30
N ALA A 234 -18.14 -15.34 -9.69
CA ALA A 234 -18.74 -14.33 -8.81
C ALA A 234 -19.70 -14.89 -7.73
N THR A 235 -20.49 -15.93 -8.06
CA THR A 235 -21.49 -16.51 -7.14
C THR A 235 -21.00 -17.78 -6.43
N PHE A 236 -19.70 -18.10 -6.49
CA PHE A 236 -19.18 -19.40 -6.02
C PHE A 236 -18.50 -19.36 -4.64
N SER A 237 -18.39 -18.20 -3.99
CA SER A 237 -17.79 -18.10 -2.64
C SER A 237 -18.51 -19.00 -1.62
N ASP A 238 -19.84 -19.01 -1.61
CA ASP A 238 -20.63 -19.89 -0.71
C ASP A 238 -20.38 -21.37 -0.97
N VAL A 239 -20.11 -21.74 -2.22
CA VAL A 239 -19.79 -23.12 -2.60
C VAL A 239 -18.42 -23.51 -2.07
N ALA A 240 -17.43 -22.62 -2.15
CA ALA A 240 -16.10 -22.84 -1.59
C ALA A 240 -16.16 -22.95 -0.05
N ASN A 241 -16.87 -22.05 0.62
CA ASN A 241 -17.06 -22.08 2.07
C ASN A 241 -17.76 -23.36 2.53
N ALA A 242 -18.83 -23.78 1.86
CA ALA A 242 -19.49 -25.04 2.18
C ALA A 242 -18.55 -26.26 2.03
N LEU A 243 -17.69 -26.28 0.99
CA LEU A 243 -16.71 -27.35 0.82
C LEU A 243 -15.63 -27.36 1.90
N ALA A 244 -15.17 -26.18 2.34
CA ALA A 244 -14.22 -26.06 3.44
C ALA A 244 -14.84 -26.54 4.76
N ALA A 245 -16.08 -26.12 5.05
CA ALA A 245 -16.86 -26.55 6.21
C ALA A 245 -17.08 -28.07 6.24
N ASP A 246 -17.54 -28.65 5.12
CA ASP A 246 -17.79 -30.10 4.98
C ASP A 246 -16.51 -30.93 5.23
N ARG A 247 -15.35 -30.37 4.93
CA ARG A 247 -14.03 -30.99 5.14
C ARG A 247 -13.42 -30.69 6.51
N GLY A 248 -14.10 -29.92 7.37
CA GLY A 248 -13.59 -29.51 8.67
C GLY A 248 -12.32 -28.67 8.58
N PHE A 249 -12.16 -27.91 7.49
CA PHE A 249 -11.03 -27.01 7.31
C PHE A 249 -11.19 -25.80 8.25
N TRP A 250 -10.11 -25.43 8.96
CA TRP A 250 -10.17 -24.49 10.08
C TRP A 250 -10.65 -23.08 9.73
N LEU A 251 -10.44 -22.64 8.48
CA LEU A 251 -10.96 -21.35 8.00
C LEU A 251 -12.47 -21.37 7.77
N ASP A 252 -13.09 -22.54 7.63
CA ASP A 252 -14.54 -22.70 7.53
C ASP A 252 -15.16 -21.73 6.50
N ASP A 253 -16.01 -20.77 6.94
CA ASP A 253 -16.66 -19.78 6.06
C ASP A 253 -15.85 -18.48 5.84
N ALA A 254 -14.62 -18.43 6.38
CA ALA A 254 -13.57 -17.47 6.04
C ALA A 254 -12.68 -17.95 4.89
N PHE A 255 -12.85 -19.20 4.42
CA PHE A 255 -12.07 -19.78 3.31
C PHE A 255 -12.22 -18.98 2.01
N ALA A 256 -13.43 -18.49 1.74
CA ALA A 256 -13.77 -17.67 0.59
C ALA A 256 -14.49 -16.39 1.03
N SER A 257 -13.91 -15.24 0.67
CA SER A 257 -14.49 -13.92 0.95
C SER A 257 -15.63 -13.56 0.00
N GLY A 258 -16.54 -12.66 0.41
CA GLY A 258 -17.62 -12.15 -0.44
C GLY A 258 -18.75 -13.16 -0.67
N GLY A 259 -18.94 -14.09 0.27
CA GLY A 259 -20.11 -14.97 0.33
C GLY A 259 -21.32 -14.28 0.96
N SER A 260 -22.45 -14.99 1.04
CA SER A 260 -23.72 -14.48 1.59
C SER A 260 -23.67 -14.14 3.09
N ALA A 261 -22.69 -14.68 3.83
CA ALA A 261 -22.42 -14.37 5.23
C ALA A 261 -21.25 -13.37 5.40
N GLY A 262 -20.85 -12.69 4.33
CA GLY A 262 -19.76 -11.70 4.31
C GLY A 262 -20.23 -10.29 4.02
N TYR A 263 -19.29 -9.41 3.68
CA TYR A 263 -19.59 -8.06 3.24
C TYR A 263 -19.95 -8.07 1.74
N ASP A 264 -21.17 -7.65 1.40
CA ASP A 264 -21.57 -7.50 -0.01
C ASP A 264 -20.93 -6.21 -0.57
N HIS A 265 -19.81 -6.37 -1.28
CA HIS A 265 -19.07 -5.23 -1.82
C HIS A 265 -19.89 -4.35 -2.76
N LYS A 266 -20.88 -4.92 -3.47
CA LYS A 266 -21.74 -4.16 -4.36
C LYS A 266 -22.73 -3.33 -3.56
N ALA A 267 -23.34 -3.92 -2.54
CA ALA A 267 -24.27 -3.22 -1.64
C ALA A 267 -23.55 -2.12 -0.84
N LEU A 268 -22.34 -2.41 -0.35
CA LEU A 268 -21.51 -1.44 0.36
C LEU A 268 -20.85 -0.40 -0.55
N ALA A 269 -20.85 -0.65 -1.85
CA ALA A 269 -20.17 0.14 -2.87
C ALA A 269 -18.67 0.33 -2.62
N ILE A 270 -18.03 -0.51 -1.79
CA ILE A 270 -16.74 -0.18 -1.16
C ILE A 270 -15.60 0.00 -2.16
N THR A 271 -15.60 -0.78 -3.26
CA THR A 271 -14.61 -0.62 -4.34
C THR A 271 -14.78 0.72 -5.07
N ALA A 272 -16.02 1.09 -5.37
CA ALA A 272 -16.33 2.36 -6.04
C ALA A 272 -16.11 3.56 -5.12
N ARG A 273 -16.49 3.46 -3.85
CA ARG A 273 -16.24 4.47 -2.81
C ARG A 273 -14.74 4.70 -2.62
N GLY A 274 -13.94 3.64 -2.56
CA GLY A 274 -12.47 3.75 -2.51
C GLY A 274 -11.88 4.50 -3.70
N ALA A 275 -12.32 4.16 -4.91
CA ALA A 275 -11.87 4.86 -6.12
C ALA A 275 -12.38 6.31 -6.18
N TRP A 276 -13.58 6.55 -5.64
CA TRP A 276 -14.14 7.89 -5.53
C TRP A 276 -13.39 8.77 -4.54
N VAL A 277 -12.83 8.20 -3.46
CA VAL A 277 -11.90 8.93 -2.57
C VAL A 277 -10.70 9.46 -3.35
N SER A 278 -10.09 8.67 -4.23
CA SER A 278 -9.00 9.18 -5.10
C SER A 278 -9.47 10.28 -6.06
N VAL A 279 -10.66 10.11 -6.67
CA VAL A 279 -11.25 11.13 -7.55
C VAL A 279 -11.45 12.43 -6.79
N ALA A 280 -12.14 12.39 -5.65
CA ALA A 280 -12.37 13.57 -4.82
C ALA A 280 -11.04 14.22 -4.41
N HIS A 281 -10.04 13.42 -4.01
CA HIS A 281 -8.70 13.91 -3.70
C HIS A 281 -8.08 14.69 -4.86
N HIS A 282 -8.09 14.14 -6.08
CA HIS A 282 -7.54 14.81 -7.26
C HIS A 282 -8.21 16.15 -7.55
N PHE A 283 -9.54 16.21 -7.46
CA PHE A 283 -10.29 17.43 -7.72
C PHE A 283 -10.13 18.48 -6.61
N LEU A 284 -10.03 18.07 -5.35
CA LEU A 284 -9.72 18.97 -4.24
C LEU A 284 -8.35 19.66 -4.43
N GLN A 285 -7.36 18.96 -4.99
CA GLN A 285 -6.07 19.59 -5.36
C GLN A 285 -6.23 20.67 -6.45
N MET A 286 -7.32 20.66 -7.22
CA MET A 286 -7.66 21.65 -8.24
C MET A 286 -8.65 22.72 -7.73
N GLY A 287 -9.02 22.68 -6.44
CA GLY A 287 -10.01 23.57 -5.85
C GLY A 287 -11.45 23.29 -6.31
N ILE A 288 -11.75 22.04 -6.65
CA ILE A 288 -13.08 21.59 -7.07
C ILE A 288 -13.58 20.55 -6.06
N ASP A 289 -14.74 20.78 -5.47
CA ASP A 289 -15.42 19.79 -4.63
C ASP A 289 -16.43 19.01 -5.48
N VAL A 290 -16.09 17.77 -5.83
CA VAL A 290 -16.93 16.91 -6.68
C VAL A 290 -18.30 16.57 -6.06
N GLN A 291 -18.51 16.86 -4.77
CA GLN A 291 -19.81 16.66 -4.12
C GLN A 291 -20.76 17.85 -4.33
N THR A 292 -20.24 19.03 -4.65
CA THR A 292 -21.03 20.27 -4.75
C THR A 292 -20.86 20.99 -6.09
N ASP A 293 -19.70 20.90 -6.72
CA ASP A 293 -19.39 21.47 -8.02
C ASP A 293 -19.75 20.51 -9.18
N PRO A 294 -20.34 20.99 -10.29
CA PRO A 294 -20.58 20.18 -11.48
C PRO A 294 -19.28 19.69 -12.14
N VAL A 295 -19.22 18.39 -12.43
CA VAL A 295 -18.09 17.73 -13.11
C VAL A 295 -18.59 17.04 -14.37
N VAL A 296 -17.97 17.32 -15.52
CA VAL A 296 -18.28 16.64 -16.79
C VAL A 296 -17.50 15.34 -16.87
N ALA A 297 -18.18 14.22 -17.11
CA ALA A 297 -17.58 12.89 -17.09
C ALA A 297 -17.84 12.09 -18.37
N VAL A 298 -16.89 11.23 -18.72
CA VAL A 298 -17.10 10.08 -19.60
C VAL A 298 -16.82 8.78 -18.85
N GLY A 299 -17.45 7.69 -19.27
CA GLY A 299 -17.45 6.44 -18.54
C GLY A 299 -17.14 5.19 -19.37
N ILE A 300 -16.40 4.25 -18.77
CA ILE A 300 -16.20 2.90 -19.28
C ILE A 300 -17.03 1.94 -18.42
N GLY A 301 -18.17 1.47 -18.92
CA GLY A 301 -19.10 0.60 -18.21
C GLY A 301 -20.57 0.96 -18.42
N ASP A 302 -21.44 0.38 -17.59
CA ASP A 302 -22.88 0.64 -17.57
C ASP A 302 -23.45 0.58 -16.14
N MET A 303 -24.65 1.14 -15.95
CA MET A 303 -25.29 1.26 -14.63
C MET A 303 -25.63 -0.08 -13.95
N SER A 304 -25.59 -1.22 -14.64
CA SER A 304 -25.77 -2.55 -14.00
C SER A 304 -24.50 -3.05 -13.32
N GLY A 305 -23.34 -2.52 -13.73
CA GLY A 305 -22.03 -2.84 -13.16
C GLY A 305 -21.90 -2.27 -11.74
N ASP A 306 -21.33 -3.07 -10.83
CA ASP A 306 -21.06 -2.67 -9.44
C ASP A 306 -20.25 -1.37 -9.40
N VAL A 307 -19.01 -1.41 -9.92
CA VAL A 307 -18.10 -0.28 -9.81
C VAL A 307 -18.56 0.93 -10.63
N PHE A 308 -19.03 0.69 -11.85
CA PHE A 308 -19.51 1.77 -12.72
C PHE A 308 -20.73 2.46 -12.13
N GLY A 309 -21.74 1.68 -11.76
CA GLY A 309 -23.01 2.19 -11.25
C GLY A 309 -22.84 2.95 -9.95
N ASN A 310 -22.17 2.34 -8.97
CA ASN A 310 -21.88 2.99 -7.69
C ASN A 310 -21.03 4.26 -7.87
N GLY A 311 -20.03 4.25 -8.76
CA GLY A 311 -19.21 5.43 -9.05
C GLY A 311 -20.00 6.59 -9.66
N MET A 312 -20.88 6.31 -10.62
CA MET A 312 -21.74 7.32 -11.24
C MET A 312 -22.90 7.79 -10.36
N LEU A 313 -23.07 7.17 -9.18
CA LEU A 313 -23.99 7.57 -8.12
C LEU A 313 -23.28 8.19 -6.90
N SER A 314 -21.94 8.29 -6.93
CA SER A 314 -21.16 8.83 -5.82
C SER A 314 -21.23 10.37 -5.71
N SER A 315 -21.79 11.05 -6.70
CA SER A 315 -22.14 12.47 -6.64
C SER A 315 -23.34 12.80 -7.54
N GLN A 316 -24.19 13.70 -7.06
CA GLN A 316 -25.35 14.21 -7.81
C GLN A 316 -24.98 15.29 -8.84
N THR A 317 -23.74 15.79 -8.82
CA THR A 317 -23.30 16.88 -9.69
C THR A 317 -22.70 16.41 -11.02
N ILE A 318 -22.52 15.08 -11.17
CA ILE A 318 -21.90 14.45 -12.34
C ILE A 318 -22.76 14.63 -13.60
N ARG A 319 -22.19 15.31 -14.59
CA ARG A 319 -22.71 15.41 -15.96
C ARG A 319 -22.05 14.33 -16.83
N LEU A 320 -22.66 13.14 -16.89
CA LEU A 320 -22.14 12.02 -17.70
C LEU A 320 -22.50 12.22 -19.17
N VAL A 321 -21.56 12.70 -19.99
CA VAL A 321 -21.84 13.07 -21.38
C VAL A 321 -21.72 11.92 -22.37
N ALA A 322 -20.94 10.90 -22.01
CA ALA A 322 -20.85 9.67 -22.78
C ALA A 322 -20.42 8.50 -21.91
N ALA A 323 -20.91 7.30 -22.23
CA ALA A 323 -20.42 6.06 -21.64
C ALA A 323 -20.51 4.92 -22.64
N PHE A 324 -19.76 3.84 -22.44
CA PHE A 324 -19.86 2.68 -23.30
C PHE A 324 -19.59 1.37 -22.55
N ASP A 325 -20.25 0.30 -22.99
CA ASP A 325 -19.98 -1.06 -22.53
C ASP A 325 -19.77 -2.00 -23.73
N HIS A 326 -19.78 -3.31 -23.48
CA HIS A 326 -19.67 -4.31 -24.54
C HIS A 326 -20.88 -4.33 -25.50
N ARG A 327 -21.99 -3.65 -25.18
CA ARG A 327 -23.27 -3.70 -25.92
C ARG A 327 -23.59 -2.38 -26.62
N HIS A 328 -23.36 -1.25 -25.97
CA HIS A 328 -23.87 0.05 -26.35
C HIS A 328 -22.86 1.18 -26.15
N VAL A 329 -23.07 2.27 -26.89
CA VAL A 329 -22.52 3.60 -26.64
C VAL A 329 -23.67 4.53 -26.27
N PHE A 330 -23.62 5.08 -25.06
CA PHE A 330 -24.53 6.09 -24.51
C PHE A 330 -23.97 7.49 -24.75
N LEU A 331 -24.80 8.41 -25.25
CA LEU A 331 -24.46 9.80 -25.50
C LEU A 331 -25.55 10.72 -24.93
N ASP A 332 -25.15 11.65 -24.10
CA ASP A 332 -26.01 12.74 -23.60
C ASP A 332 -25.19 14.04 -23.61
N PRO A 333 -25.25 14.85 -24.68
CA PRO A 333 -24.32 15.97 -24.84
C PRO A 333 -24.31 17.03 -23.73
N ASN A 334 -25.46 17.24 -23.06
CA ASN A 334 -25.67 18.25 -22.02
C ASN A 334 -26.68 17.77 -20.98
N PRO A 335 -26.32 16.77 -20.14
CA PRO A 335 -27.23 16.19 -19.16
C PRO A 335 -27.52 17.18 -18.04
N GLU A 336 -28.77 17.24 -17.59
CA GLU A 336 -29.13 17.96 -16.36
C GLU A 336 -28.80 17.07 -15.15
N PRO A 337 -27.95 17.51 -14.21
CA PRO A 337 -27.43 16.64 -13.15
C PRO A 337 -28.51 15.93 -12.31
N ALA A 338 -29.52 16.66 -11.82
CA ALA A 338 -30.50 16.07 -10.91
C ALA A 338 -31.39 15.02 -11.60
N THR A 339 -31.86 15.33 -12.81
CA THR A 339 -32.72 14.45 -13.61
C THR A 339 -31.96 13.23 -14.11
N SER A 340 -30.75 13.44 -14.64
CA SER A 340 -29.91 12.34 -15.13
C SER A 340 -29.42 11.44 -13.99
N PHE A 341 -29.15 11.99 -12.80
CA PHE A 341 -28.83 11.20 -11.60
C PHE A 341 -30.00 10.30 -11.19
N ALA A 342 -31.22 10.85 -11.11
CA ALA A 342 -32.40 10.07 -10.76
C ALA A 342 -32.64 8.92 -11.75
N GLU A 343 -32.41 9.15 -13.04
CA GLU A 343 -32.53 8.11 -14.06
C GLU A 343 -31.41 7.06 -13.97
N ARG A 344 -30.17 7.48 -13.72
CA ARG A 344 -29.04 6.55 -13.44
C ARG A 344 -29.36 5.66 -12.23
N GLN A 345 -29.91 6.23 -11.15
CA GLN A 345 -30.31 5.48 -9.96
C GLN A 345 -31.40 4.46 -10.29
N ARG A 346 -32.44 4.88 -11.04
CA ARG A 346 -33.49 3.97 -11.50
C ARG A 346 -32.92 2.79 -12.29
N LEU A 347 -31.96 3.03 -13.18
CA LEU A 347 -31.29 1.97 -13.95
C LEU A 347 -30.44 1.04 -13.08
N PHE A 348 -29.77 1.57 -12.07
CA PHE A 348 -28.98 0.79 -11.12
C PHE A 348 -29.85 -0.16 -10.28
N ASP A 349 -31.04 0.31 -9.87
CA ASP A 349 -31.97 -0.44 -9.03
C ASP A 349 -32.75 -1.54 -9.78
N LEU A 350 -32.68 -1.56 -11.12
CA LEU A 350 -33.31 -2.61 -11.91
C LEU A 350 -32.58 -3.96 -11.72
N PRO A 351 -33.31 -5.08 -11.59
CA PRO A 351 -32.69 -6.42 -11.44
C PRO A 351 -31.75 -6.80 -12.59
N ARG A 352 -32.03 -6.30 -13.80
CA ARG A 352 -31.17 -6.34 -14.97
C ARG A 352 -31.39 -5.05 -15.75
N SER A 353 -30.30 -4.39 -16.13
CA SER A 353 -30.35 -3.18 -16.94
C SER A 353 -29.21 -3.11 -17.95
N SER A 354 -29.36 -2.16 -18.86
CA SER A 354 -28.40 -1.76 -19.87
C SER A 354 -28.65 -0.30 -20.24
N TRP A 355 -27.75 0.30 -21.00
CA TRP A 355 -28.01 1.64 -21.55
C TRP A 355 -29.29 1.71 -22.39
N ALA A 356 -29.74 0.60 -23.01
CA ALA A 356 -30.97 0.59 -23.78
C ALA A 356 -32.25 0.77 -22.93
N ASP A 357 -32.16 0.58 -21.62
CA ASP A 357 -33.26 0.79 -20.68
C ASP A 357 -33.37 2.25 -20.21
N TYR A 358 -32.42 3.12 -20.59
CA TYR A 358 -32.41 4.55 -20.25
C TYR A 358 -33.60 5.25 -20.93
N ASP A 359 -34.32 6.07 -20.19
CA ASP A 359 -35.43 6.87 -20.74
C ASP A 359 -34.89 7.92 -21.71
N THR A 360 -34.96 7.60 -23.00
CA THR A 360 -34.48 8.47 -24.08
C THR A 360 -35.14 9.85 -24.12
N SER A 361 -36.29 10.05 -23.45
CA SER A 361 -36.92 11.37 -23.34
C SER A 361 -36.18 12.33 -22.41
N LEU A 362 -35.30 11.79 -21.55
CA LEU A 362 -34.46 12.56 -20.63
C LEU A 362 -33.08 12.90 -21.22
N ILE A 363 -32.69 12.26 -22.33
CA ILE A 363 -31.43 12.52 -23.02
C ILE A 363 -31.51 13.87 -23.74
N SER A 364 -30.48 14.70 -23.58
CA SER A 364 -30.44 16.02 -24.23
C SER A 364 -30.36 15.95 -25.76
N ASP A 365 -30.72 17.07 -26.40
CA ASP A 365 -30.79 17.18 -27.86
C ASP A 365 -29.52 16.67 -28.56
N GLY A 366 -29.73 15.74 -29.49
CA GLY A 366 -28.68 15.17 -30.32
C GLY A 366 -27.93 13.98 -29.70
N GLY A 367 -28.27 13.59 -28.47
CA GLY A 367 -27.80 12.35 -27.83
C GLY A 367 -28.58 11.11 -28.25
N GLY A 368 -28.28 9.98 -27.60
CA GLY A 368 -28.95 8.70 -27.81
C GLY A 368 -28.17 7.50 -27.29
N VAL A 369 -28.79 6.33 -27.42
CA VAL A 369 -28.18 5.03 -27.11
C VAL A 369 -28.03 4.24 -28.39
N HIS A 370 -26.80 3.82 -28.68
CA HIS A 370 -26.44 3.19 -29.95
C HIS A 370 -25.84 1.81 -29.71
N ALA A 371 -26.25 0.80 -30.49
CA ALA A 371 -25.66 -0.53 -30.40
C ALA A 371 -24.21 -0.53 -30.92
N ARG A 372 -23.31 -1.22 -30.22
CA ARG A 372 -21.91 -1.40 -30.64
C ARG A 372 -21.78 -2.24 -31.92
N THR A 373 -22.82 -2.97 -32.30
CA THR A 373 -22.93 -3.71 -33.56
C THR A 373 -23.38 -2.85 -34.75
N ALA A 374 -23.72 -1.58 -34.54
CA ALA A 374 -24.09 -0.68 -35.62
C ALA A 374 -22.90 -0.46 -36.57
N LYS A 375 -23.19 -0.35 -37.87
CA LYS A 375 -22.15 -0.03 -38.87
C LYS A 375 -21.59 1.37 -38.68
N HIS A 376 -22.47 2.32 -38.41
CA HIS A 376 -22.15 3.73 -38.22
C HIS A 376 -23.15 4.38 -37.26
N ILE A 377 -22.68 5.34 -36.47
CA ILE A 377 -23.44 6.17 -35.54
C ILE A 377 -23.42 7.62 -36.10
N PRO A 378 -24.58 8.27 -36.31
CA PRO A 378 -24.63 9.67 -36.70
C PRO A 378 -24.09 10.57 -35.59
N ILE A 379 -23.24 11.54 -35.94
CA ILE A 379 -22.67 12.50 -34.98
C ILE A 379 -23.32 13.87 -35.19
N THR A 380 -24.10 14.30 -34.22
CA THR A 380 -24.80 15.58 -34.19
C THR A 380 -23.85 16.73 -33.84
N VAL A 381 -24.30 17.98 -34.01
CA VAL A 381 -23.49 19.16 -33.62
C VAL A 381 -23.22 19.13 -32.11
N GLN A 382 -24.25 18.81 -31.32
CA GLN A 382 -24.19 18.74 -29.87
C GLN A 382 -23.18 17.70 -29.39
N VAL A 383 -23.18 16.49 -29.96
CA VAL A 383 -22.19 15.44 -29.65
C VAL A 383 -20.78 15.88 -30.06
N ARG A 384 -20.62 16.55 -31.21
CA ARG A 384 -19.30 17.06 -31.62
C ARG A 384 -18.74 18.07 -30.63
N ASP A 385 -19.57 19.01 -30.20
CA ASP A 385 -19.15 20.07 -29.28
C ASP A 385 -18.80 19.46 -27.91
N SER A 386 -19.64 18.55 -27.40
CA SER A 386 -19.45 17.88 -26.10
C SER A 386 -18.19 16.99 -26.05
N LEU A 387 -17.92 16.23 -27.12
CA LEU A 387 -16.76 15.32 -27.19
C LEU A 387 -15.52 15.95 -27.86
N GLY A 388 -15.61 17.21 -28.32
CA GLY A 388 -14.54 17.89 -29.04
C GLY A 388 -14.11 17.18 -30.33
N ILE A 389 -15.09 16.75 -31.14
CA ILE A 389 -14.91 16.08 -32.44
C ILE A 389 -14.89 17.14 -33.56
N GLY A 390 -14.09 16.91 -34.61
CA GLY A 390 -13.97 17.81 -35.77
C GLY A 390 -15.31 18.14 -36.45
N ALA A 391 -15.50 19.41 -36.83
CA ALA A 391 -16.77 19.94 -37.34
C ALA A 391 -17.29 19.28 -38.63
N ASP A 392 -16.39 18.68 -39.41
CA ASP A 392 -16.67 17.96 -40.66
C ASP A 392 -17.12 16.50 -40.45
N ILE A 393 -17.00 15.97 -39.24
CA ILE A 393 -17.37 14.59 -38.91
C ILE A 393 -18.88 14.51 -38.63
N THR A 394 -19.61 13.81 -39.51
CA THR A 394 -21.06 13.61 -39.36
C THR A 394 -21.46 12.19 -38.99
N SER A 395 -20.51 11.24 -39.00
CA SER A 395 -20.75 9.85 -38.60
C SER A 395 -19.43 9.14 -38.28
N LEU A 396 -19.46 8.20 -37.34
CA LEU A 396 -18.33 7.37 -36.92
C LEU A 396 -18.77 5.91 -36.79
N THR A 397 -17.85 4.96 -36.94
CA THR A 397 -18.06 3.60 -36.44
C THR A 397 -18.08 3.59 -34.90
N PRO A 398 -18.64 2.55 -34.24
CA PRO A 398 -18.63 2.46 -32.78
C PRO A 398 -17.22 2.53 -32.18
N ASP A 399 -16.24 1.85 -32.77
CA ASP A 399 -14.86 1.86 -32.26
C ASP A 399 -14.21 3.25 -32.41
N GLU A 400 -14.40 3.94 -33.55
CA GLU A 400 -13.93 5.32 -33.73
C GLU A 400 -14.59 6.29 -32.74
N LEU A 401 -15.88 6.10 -32.45
CA LEU A 401 -16.60 6.90 -31.46
C LEU A 401 -16.08 6.62 -30.04
N ILE A 402 -15.79 5.38 -29.67
CA ILE A 402 -15.17 5.05 -28.38
C ILE A 402 -13.81 5.72 -28.26
N SER A 403 -12.97 5.66 -29.31
CA SER A 403 -11.71 6.40 -29.32
C SER A 403 -11.92 7.91 -29.14
N ALA A 404 -12.97 8.49 -29.74
CA ALA A 404 -13.31 9.91 -29.55
C ALA A 404 -13.75 10.22 -28.11
N ILE A 405 -14.54 9.34 -27.49
CA ILE A 405 -14.99 9.46 -26.09
C ILE A 405 -13.78 9.44 -25.14
N LEU A 406 -12.84 8.51 -25.33
CA LEU A 406 -11.61 8.44 -24.53
C LEU A 406 -10.76 9.72 -24.64
N LYS A 407 -10.83 10.40 -25.78
CA LYS A 407 -10.13 11.68 -26.04
C LYS A 407 -11.00 12.90 -25.73
N ALA A 408 -12.17 12.77 -25.11
CA ALA A 408 -13.06 13.90 -24.90
C ALA A 408 -12.46 14.94 -23.92
N PRO A 409 -12.68 16.26 -24.13
CA PRO A 409 -12.17 17.32 -23.27
C PRO A 409 -13.08 17.50 -22.04
N VAL A 410 -13.13 16.49 -21.18
CA VAL A 410 -13.99 16.45 -20.00
C VAL A 410 -13.20 16.63 -18.70
N ASP A 411 -13.87 16.65 -17.56
CA ASP A 411 -13.17 16.74 -16.27
C ASP A 411 -12.72 15.35 -15.80
N LEU A 412 -13.61 14.36 -15.86
CA LEU A 412 -13.37 13.00 -15.36
C LEU A 412 -13.50 11.93 -16.46
N LEU A 413 -12.50 11.05 -16.56
CA LEU A 413 -12.66 9.74 -17.18
C LEU A 413 -12.80 8.68 -16.08
N TRP A 414 -13.99 8.09 -15.98
CA TRP A 414 -14.28 7.05 -15.00
C TRP A 414 -14.18 5.66 -15.64
N ASN A 415 -13.23 4.85 -15.18
CA ASN A 415 -13.14 3.45 -15.56
C ASN A 415 -13.83 2.57 -14.51
N GLY A 416 -15.06 2.14 -14.77
CA GLY A 416 -15.79 1.15 -13.96
C GLY A 416 -15.92 -0.21 -14.65
N GLY A 417 -15.20 -0.42 -15.75
CA GLY A 417 -15.35 -1.55 -16.65
C GLY A 417 -14.11 -2.46 -16.69
N ILE A 418 -14.11 -3.37 -17.67
CA ILE A 418 -13.00 -4.30 -17.91
C ILE A 418 -12.41 -4.01 -19.29
N GLY A 419 -11.09 -4.05 -19.40
CA GLY A 419 -10.34 -3.91 -20.65
C GLY A 419 -9.29 -2.82 -20.56
N THR A 420 -8.30 -2.86 -21.44
CA THR A 420 -7.20 -1.90 -21.48
C THR A 420 -7.38 -0.96 -22.68
N TYR A 421 -7.78 0.28 -22.38
CA TYR A 421 -8.23 1.30 -23.34
C TYR A 421 -7.19 2.37 -23.62
N ILE A 422 -6.19 2.51 -22.76
CA ILE A 422 -5.12 3.50 -22.90
C ILE A 422 -3.76 2.81 -22.74
N LYS A 423 -2.81 3.18 -23.61
CA LYS A 423 -1.40 2.78 -23.55
C LYS A 423 -0.50 4.01 -23.68
N SER A 424 0.82 3.85 -23.61
CA SER A 424 1.74 4.90 -24.07
C SER A 424 1.89 4.88 -25.60
N SER A 425 2.20 6.04 -26.17
CA SER A 425 2.59 6.19 -27.58
C SER A 425 3.80 5.32 -27.98
N ASP A 426 4.68 4.98 -27.03
CA ASP A 426 5.83 4.10 -27.24
C ASP A 426 5.47 2.60 -27.20
N GLU A 427 4.24 2.25 -26.82
CA GLU A 427 3.75 0.87 -26.79
C GLU A 427 3.00 0.53 -28.09
N GLN A 428 3.20 -0.68 -28.60
CA GLN A 428 2.36 -1.22 -29.67
C GLN A 428 1.04 -1.75 -29.09
N HIS A 429 -0.08 -1.65 -29.81
CA HIS A 429 -1.39 -2.11 -29.32
C HIS A 429 -1.36 -3.54 -28.77
N PRO A 430 -0.78 -4.55 -29.45
CA PRO A 430 -0.77 -5.92 -28.94
C PRO A 430 0.01 -6.11 -27.63
N ALA A 431 0.93 -5.20 -27.30
CA ALA A 431 1.72 -5.27 -26.05
C ALA A 431 0.87 -4.98 -24.80
N ALA A 432 -0.28 -4.31 -24.95
CA ALA A 432 -1.20 -4.02 -23.85
C ALA A 432 -1.97 -5.25 -23.35
N GLY A 433 -1.85 -6.41 -24.01
CA GLY A 433 -2.45 -7.66 -23.53
C GLY A 433 -3.96 -7.82 -23.76
N ASP A 434 -4.61 -6.86 -24.43
CA ASP A 434 -6.05 -6.87 -24.72
C ASP A 434 -6.34 -6.62 -26.20
N ARG A 435 -6.28 -7.69 -27.01
CA ARG A 435 -6.48 -7.59 -28.47
C ARG A 435 -7.86 -7.10 -28.87
N THR A 436 -8.87 -7.30 -28.02
CA THR A 436 -10.26 -6.92 -28.32
C THR A 436 -10.40 -5.40 -28.48
N ASN A 437 -9.56 -4.66 -27.76
CA ASN A 437 -9.59 -3.20 -27.75
C ASN A 437 -8.48 -2.55 -28.61
N ASP A 438 -7.70 -3.34 -29.37
CA ASP A 438 -6.61 -2.81 -30.21
C ASP A 438 -7.07 -1.70 -31.16
N GLY A 439 -8.23 -1.89 -31.81
CA GLY A 439 -8.77 -0.96 -32.81
C GLY A 439 -9.35 0.35 -32.26
N LEU A 440 -9.61 0.41 -30.94
CA LEU A 440 -10.21 1.58 -30.29
C LEU A 440 -9.30 2.26 -29.25
N ARG A 441 -8.19 1.62 -28.88
CA ARG A 441 -7.26 2.08 -27.84
C ARG A 441 -6.57 3.38 -28.26
N VAL A 442 -6.36 4.25 -27.28
CA VAL A 442 -5.69 5.55 -27.45
C VAL A 442 -4.40 5.63 -26.64
N ASP A 443 -3.61 6.68 -26.90
CA ASP A 443 -2.39 6.95 -26.15
C ASP A 443 -2.69 7.86 -24.94
N GLY A 444 -1.93 7.72 -23.86
CA GLY A 444 -2.04 8.54 -22.65
C GLY A 444 -1.86 10.03 -22.94
N ALA A 445 -0.97 10.37 -23.88
CA ALA A 445 -0.75 11.74 -24.35
C ALA A 445 -1.96 12.34 -25.10
N GLN A 446 -2.92 11.51 -25.52
CA GLN A 446 -4.14 11.95 -26.21
C GLN A 446 -5.31 12.21 -25.25
N LEU A 447 -5.17 11.86 -23.97
CA LEU A 447 -6.17 12.16 -22.97
C LEU A 447 -6.27 13.68 -22.77
N ARG A 448 -7.52 14.16 -22.77
CA ARG A 448 -7.85 15.58 -22.52
C ARG A 448 -8.67 15.77 -21.24
N CYS A 449 -8.86 14.70 -20.46
CA CYS A 449 -9.51 14.77 -19.16
C CYS A 449 -8.59 15.39 -18.10
N ARG A 450 -9.15 16.03 -17.08
CA ARG A 450 -8.36 16.56 -15.95
C ARG A 450 -7.91 15.45 -15.01
N ALA A 451 -8.79 14.49 -14.73
CA ALA A 451 -8.51 13.36 -13.85
C ALA A 451 -9.06 12.04 -14.41
N VAL A 452 -8.42 10.94 -14.00
CA VAL A 452 -8.89 9.57 -14.26
C VAL A 452 -9.13 8.88 -12.93
N GLY A 453 -10.28 8.23 -12.78
CA GLY A 453 -10.56 7.32 -11.67
C GLY A 453 -10.61 5.88 -12.15
N GLU A 454 -9.70 5.02 -11.67
CA GLU A 454 -9.65 3.61 -12.05
C GLU A 454 -10.31 2.70 -11.01
N GLY A 455 -11.65 2.69 -11.01
CA GLY A 455 -12.41 1.71 -10.22
C GLY A 455 -12.27 0.27 -10.74
N GLY A 456 -12.21 0.09 -12.06
CA GLY A 456 -11.94 -1.18 -12.73
C GLY A 456 -10.44 -1.50 -12.78
N ASN A 457 -10.08 -2.77 -12.99
CA ASN A 457 -8.68 -3.18 -13.13
C ASN A 457 -8.18 -2.98 -14.57
N LEU A 458 -6.94 -2.54 -14.72
CA LEU A 458 -6.16 -2.48 -15.96
C LEU A 458 -6.82 -1.65 -17.08
N GLY A 459 -7.49 -0.55 -16.73
CA GLY A 459 -8.03 0.40 -17.71
C GLY A 459 -6.94 1.02 -18.58
N LEU A 460 -5.79 1.25 -17.97
CA LEU A 460 -4.60 1.81 -18.58
C LEU A 460 -3.40 0.87 -18.38
N THR A 461 -2.49 0.80 -19.35
CA THR A 461 -1.16 0.23 -19.09
C THR A 461 -0.40 1.15 -18.13
N GLN A 462 0.58 0.62 -17.41
CA GLN A 462 1.41 1.44 -16.51
C GLN A 462 2.11 2.58 -17.25
N ARG A 463 2.67 2.31 -18.44
CA ARG A 463 3.28 3.34 -19.28
C ARG A 463 2.25 4.36 -19.76
N GLY A 464 1.02 3.94 -20.07
CA GLY A 464 -0.08 4.85 -20.41
C GLY A 464 -0.44 5.80 -19.28
N ARG A 465 -0.46 5.31 -18.02
CA ARG A 465 -0.67 6.16 -16.83
C ARG A 465 0.44 7.20 -16.68
N ILE A 466 1.69 6.76 -16.83
CA ILE A 466 2.87 7.65 -16.74
C ILE A 466 2.82 8.73 -17.84
N GLU A 467 2.50 8.34 -19.07
CA GLU A 467 2.36 9.27 -20.18
C GLU A 467 1.23 10.28 -19.94
N ALA A 468 0.06 9.83 -19.48
CA ALA A 468 -1.06 10.71 -19.13
C ALA A 468 -0.69 11.69 -18.00
N ALA A 469 -0.05 11.20 -16.93
CA ALA A 469 0.42 12.03 -15.83
C ALA A 469 1.44 13.10 -16.28
N ASN A 470 2.37 12.73 -17.16
CA ASN A 470 3.31 13.67 -17.76
C ASN A 470 2.65 14.73 -18.65
N HIS A 471 1.43 14.48 -19.14
CA HIS A 471 0.61 15.43 -19.90
C HIS A 471 -0.42 16.17 -19.04
N GLY A 472 -0.30 16.11 -17.71
CA GLY A 472 -1.09 16.91 -16.78
C GLY A 472 -2.40 16.26 -16.33
N VAL A 473 -2.63 14.98 -16.64
CA VAL A 473 -3.77 14.23 -16.12
C VAL A 473 -3.50 13.78 -14.69
N ALA A 474 -4.39 14.11 -13.74
CA ALA A 474 -4.33 13.59 -12.38
C ALA A 474 -4.77 12.11 -12.37
N ILE A 475 -3.84 11.21 -12.07
CA ILE A 475 -4.07 9.76 -12.11
C ILE A 475 -3.13 9.04 -11.14
N ASN A 476 -3.66 8.01 -10.46
CA ASN A 476 -2.87 7.04 -9.68
C ASN A 476 -2.70 5.73 -10.46
N THR A 477 -2.50 4.60 -9.78
CA THR A 477 -2.74 3.27 -10.35
C THR A 477 -4.09 2.74 -9.85
N ASP A 478 -4.68 1.83 -10.60
CA ASP A 478 -5.86 1.07 -10.17
C ASP A 478 -5.67 0.40 -8.79
N ALA A 479 -4.46 -0.08 -8.50
CA ALA A 479 -4.09 -0.66 -7.21
C ALA A 479 -4.25 0.31 -6.01
N ILE A 480 -4.22 1.63 -6.24
CA ILE A 480 -4.52 2.65 -5.22
C ILE A 480 -6.01 2.94 -5.19
N ASP A 481 -6.61 3.19 -6.36
CA ASP A 481 -7.98 3.65 -6.45
C ASP A 481 -8.97 2.56 -6.00
N ASN A 482 -8.83 1.33 -6.49
CA ASN A 482 -9.79 0.25 -6.22
C ASN A 482 -9.35 -0.70 -5.08
N SER A 483 -8.43 -0.25 -4.21
CA SER A 483 -7.93 -1.05 -3.08
C SER A 483 -9.00 -1.33 -2.03
N GLY A 484 -10.04 -0.48 -1.92
CA GLY A 484 -11.09 -0.66 -0.91
C GLY A 484 -11.79 -2.01 -0.97
N GLY A 485 -11.92 -2.58 -2.17
CA GLY A 485 -12.48 -3.93 -2.34
C GLY A 485 -11.59 -5.04 -1.80
N VAL A 486 -10.25 -4.91 -1.83
CA VAL A 486 -9.37 -5.95 -1.29
C VAL A 486 -9.24 -5.83 0.24
N ASP A 487 -9.18 -4.60 0.75
CA ASP A 487 -9.07 -4.25 2.17
C ASP A 487 -10.32 -4.69 2.97
N CYS A 488 -11.51 -4.28 2.54
CA CYS A 488 -12.78 -4.70 3.16
C CYS A 488 -12.91 -6.22 3.28
N SER A 489 -12.40 -6.90 2.26
CA SER A 489 -12.48 -8.35 2.16
C SER A 489 -11.41 -9.07 2.99
N ASP A 490 -10.26 -8.44 3.24
CA ASP A 490 -9.28 -8.94 4.21
C ASP A 490 -9.81 -8.80 5.64
N ARG A 491 -10.45 -7.66 5.93
CA ARG A 491 -11.16 -7.43 7.19
C ARG A 491 -12.26 -8.46 7.43
N GLU A 492 -13.07 -8.77 6.42
CA GLU A 492 -14.08 -9.84 6.51
C GLU A 492 -13.47 -11.16 6.99
N VAL A 493 -12.39 -11.61 6.32
CA VAL A 493 -11.73 -12.88 6.62
C VAL A 493 -11.14 -12.87 8.03
N ASN A 494 -10.44 -11.80 8.41
CA ASN A 494 -9.80 -11.70 9.72
C ASN A 494 -10.84 -11.60 10.86
N LEU A 495 -11.96 -10.90 10.67
CA LEU A 495 -13.04 -10.87 11.66
C LEU A 495 -13.72 -12.24 11.81
N LYS A 496 -13.90 -12.98 10.72
CA LYS A 496 -14.40 -14.36 10.79
C LYS A 496 -13.44 -15.30 11.51
N ILE A 497 -12.13 -15.19 11.24
CA ILE A 497 -11.10 -15.97 11.94
C ILE A 497 -11.12 -15.67 13.44
N LEU A 498 -11.20 -14.39 13.82
CA LEU A 498 -11.32 -13.96 15.21
C LEU A 498 -12.54 -14.60 15.90
N LEU A 499 -13.71 -14.49 15.27
CA LEU A 499 -14.98 -14.95 15.82
C LEU A 499 -15.13 -16.47 15.82
N ALA A 500 -14.42 -17.18 14.93
CA ALA A 500 -14.45 -18.64 14.84
C ALA A 500 -14.02 -19.32 16.15
N VAL A 501 -13.12 -18.70 16.93
CA VAL A 501 -12.72 -19.21 18.26
C VAL A 501 -13.91 -19.29 19.21
N TRP A 502 -14.78 -18.28 19.17
CA TRP A 502 -15.98 -18.21 20.01
C TRP A 502 -17.08 -19.15 19.54
N GLU A 503 -17.26 -19.25 18.23
CA GLU A 503 -18.18 -20.21 17.64
C GLU A 503 -17.78 -21.66 18.00
N ALA A 504 -16.49 -21.98 17.92
CA ALA A 504 -15.97 -23.30 18.28
C ALA A 504 -16.17 -23.62 19.78
N SER A 505 -16.12 -22.63 20.66
CA SER A 505 -16.37 -22.79 22.10
C SER A 505 -17.86 -22.84 22.47
N GLY A 506 -18.77 -22.58 21.52
CA GLY A 506 -20.21 -22.52 21.73
C GLY A 506 -20.71 -21.26 22.46
N GLN A 507 -19.86 -20.23 22.61
CA GLN A 507 -20.21 -18.96 23.24
C GLN A 507 -20.90 -17.99 22.28
N LEU A 508 -20.75 -18.21 20.98
CA LEU A 508 -21.36 -17.42 19.92
C LEU A 508 -22.00 -18.38 18.91
N ASP A 509 -23.26 -18.14 18.54
CA ASP A 509 -23.87 -18.85 17.43
C ASP A 509 -23.68 -18.08 16.12
N ARG A 510 -23.67 -18.82 15.00
CA ARG A 510 -23.43 -18.28 13.65
C ARG A 510 -24.39 -17.14 13.27
N THR A 511 -25.63 -17.17 13.75
CA THR A 511 -26.64 -16.15 13.41
C THR A 511 -26.24 -14.84 14.06
N THR A 512 -25.98 -14.87 15.37
CA THR A 512 -25.53 -13.70 16.13
C THR A 512 -24.21 -13.15 15.58
N ARG A 513 -23.26 -14.03 15.21
CA ARG A 513 -21.99 -13.66 14.56
C ARG A 513 -22.23 -12.83 13.30
N ASN A 514 -23.12 -13.30 12.42
CA ASN A 514 -23.45 -12.61 11.17
C ASN A 514 -24.17 -11.27 11.43
N GLU A 515 -25.03 -11.21 12.45
CA GLU A 515 -25.71 -9.97 12.85
C GLU A 515 -24.70 -8.90 13.31
N TRP A 516 -23.68 -9.29 14.09
CA TRP A 516 -22.61 -8.38 14.51
C TRP A 516 -21.80 -7.86 13.32
N MET A 517 -21.34 -8.77 12.45
CA MET A 517 -20.61 -8.38 11.24
C MET A 517 -21.42 -7.41 10.37
N ALA A 518 -22.71 -7.69 10.17
CA ALA A 518 -23.60 -6.81 9.41
C ALA A 518 -23.74 -5.43 10.08
N SER A 519 -23.88 -5.36 11.40
CA SER A 519 -23.99 -4.09 12.13
C SER A 519 -22.73 -3.22 12.07
N ASP A 520 -21.55 -3.84 11.94
CA ASP A 520 -20.26 -3.15 11.87
C ASP A 520 -19.87 -2.71 10.43
N SER A 521 -20.71 -2.98 9.43
CA SER A 521 -20.36 -2.75 8.01
C SER A 521 -19.94 -1.32 7.70
N ASP A 522 -20.62 -0.32 8.29
CA ASP A 522 -20.31 1.10 8.07
C ASP A 522 -18.95 1.47 8.67
N GLU A 523 -18.66 1.02 9.89
CA GLU A 523 -17.38 1.27 10.56
C GLU A 523 -16.22 0.60 9.81
N VAL A 524 -16.41 -0.64 9.31
CA VAL A 524 -15.44 -1.31 8.44
C VAL A 524 -15.21 -0.51 7.16
N CYS A 525 -16.28 0.01 6.54
CA CYS A 525 -16.14 0.85 5.35
C CYS A 525 -15.34 2.12 5.65
N ASP A 526 -15.60 2.79 6.76
CA ASP A 526 -14.89 4.02 7.14
C ASP A 526 -13.40 3.77 7.39
N GLN A 527 -13.06 2.66 8.06
CA GLN A 527 -11.67 2.25 8.26
C GLN A 527 -10.95 1.92 6.94
N VAL A 528 -11.64 1.28 5.99
CA VAL A 528 -11.11 1.03 4.64
C VAL A 528 -10.89 2.33 3.87
N LEU A 529 -11.87 3.24 3.89
CA LEU A 529 -11.76 4.52 3.19
C LEU A 529 -10.70 5.44 3.80
N ALA A 530 -10.49 5.39 5.12
CA ALA A 530 -9.38 6.08 5.77
C ALA A 530 -8.02 5.61 5.23
N THR A 531 -7.88 4.31 4.95
CA THR A 531 -6.69 3.75 4.29
C THR A 531 -6.53 4.29 2.87
N ASN A 532 -7.61 4.35 2.07
CA ASN A 532 -7.59 4.96 0.73
C ASN A 532 -7.17 6.45 0.76
N SER A 533 -7.70 7.23 1.70
CA SER A 533 -7.36 8.64 1.89
C SER A 533 -5.88 8.81 2.25
N ALA A 534 -5.38 8.04 3.21
CA ALA A 534 -3.99 8.11 3.65
C ALA A 534 -2.98 7.80 2.51
N GLN A 535 -3.32 6.86 1.62
CA GLN A 535 -2.50 6.56 0.44
C GLN A 535 -2.46 7.72 -0.56
N ASN A 536 -3.59 8.39 -0.79
CA ASN A 536 -3.65 9.54 -1.69
C ASN A 536 -2.84 10.74 -1.14
N GLU A 537 -2.89 10.95 0.18
CA GLU A 537 -2.13 11.99 0.87
C GLU A 537 -0.62 11.77 0.75
N VAL A 538 -0.12 10.57 1.09
CA VAL A 538 1.31 10.27 0.99
C VAL A 538 1.82 10.40 -0.45
N LEU A 539 1.03 10.00 -1.45
CA LEU A 539 1.38 10.17 -2.87
C LEU A 539 1.44 11.64 -3.29
N THR A 540 0.59 12.48 -2.71
CA THR A 540 0.58 13.93 -2.98
C THR A 540 1.85 14.58 -2.47
N LEU A 541 2.19 14.32 -1.20
CA LEU A 541 3.43 14.82 -0.60
C LEU A 541 4.68 14.27 -1.31
N ALA A 542 4.64 13.00 -1.73
CA ALA A 542 5.72 12.38 -2.49
C ALA A 542 5.87 13.05 -3.88
N ALA A 543 4.79 13.28 -4.61
CA ALA A 543 4.83 13.93 -5.92
C ALA A 543 5.35 15.38 -5.86
N ILE A 544 4.94 16.15 -4.84
CA ILE A 544 5.43 17.52 -4.62
C ILE A 544 6.95 17.53 -4.36
N SER A 545 7.45 16.55 -3.60
CA SER A 545 8.88 16.48 -3.24
C SER A 545 9.74 15.72 -4.26
N ALA A 546 9.14 14.99 -5.21
CA ALA A 546 9.84 14.08 -6.11
C ALA A 546 10.97 14.72 -6.94
N PRO A 547 10.85 15.96 -7.46
CA PRO A 547 11.93 16.60 -8.21
C PRO A 547 13.24 16.75 -7.41
N GLY A 548 13.15 16.96 -6.10
CA GLY A 548 14.31 17.08 -5.22
C GLY A 548 14.78 15.75 -4.61
N MET A 549 14.22 14.63 -5.06
CA MET A 549 14.43 13.30 -4.45
C MET A 549 14.91 12.25 -5.46
N THR A 550 15.28 12.62 -6.70
CA THR A 550 15.70 11.66 -7.75
C THR A 550 16.84 10.76 -7.30
N ASP A 551 17.85 11.31 -6.63
CA ASP A 551 18.97 10.53 -6.07
C ASP A 551 18.53 9.56 -4.97
N VAL A 552 17.57 9.97 -4.14
CA VAL A 552 16.98 9.12 -3.10
C VAL A 552 16.17 8.00 -3.74
N HIS A 553 15.38 8.31 -4.76
CA HIS A 553 14.59 7.33 -5.50
C HIS A 553 15.49 6.32 -6.23
N ALA A 554 16.61 6.75 -6.83
CA ALA A 554 17.56 5.84 -7.47
C ALA A 554 18.12 4.81 -6.47
N ARG A 555 18.55 5.25 -5.27
CA ARG A 555 19.03 4.33 -4.23
C ARG A 555 17.93 3.43 -3.69
N LEU A 556 16.74 3.98 -3.47
CA LEU A 556 15.58 3.20 -3.01
C LEU A 556 15.20 2.11 -4.02
N LEU A 557 15.21 2.42 -5.32
CA LEU A 557 14.97 1.42 -6.37
C LEU A 557 16.02 0.32 -6.33
N GLY A 558 17.31 0.67 -6.24
CA GLY A 558 18.39 -0.31 -6.07
C GLY A 558 18.22 -1.19 -4.84
N TRP A 559 17.75 -0.62 -3.73
CA TRP A 559 17.44 -1.37 -2.51
C TRP A 559 16.25 -2.32 -2.68
N LEU A 560 15.19 -1.89 -3.36
CA LEU A 560 14.01 -2.70 -3.66
C LEU A 560 14.30 -3.82 -4.68
N GLU A 561 15.16 -3.59 -5.66
CA GLU A 561 15.62 -4.64 -6.59
C GLU A 561 16.31 -5.77 -5.83
N LEU A 562 17.17 -5.41 -4.86
CA LEU A 562 17.92 -6.38 -4.07
C LEU A 562 17.06 -7.13 -3.05
N ARG A 563 16.12 -6.45 -2.39
CA ARG A 563 15.39 -6.99 -1.22
C ARG A 563 13.97 -7.43 -1.52
N ALA A 564 13.27 -6.71 -2.40
CA ALA A 564 11.86 -6.90 -2.67
C ALA A 564 11.58 -7.56 -4.03
N GLY A 565 12.64 -7.92 -4.79
CA GLY A 565 12.52 -8.51 -6.13
C GLY A 565 11.86 -7.56 -7.14
N LEU A 566 12.01 -6.24 -6.94
CA LEU A 566 11.52 -5.25 -7.90
C LEU A 566 12.23 -5.44 -9.25
N ASP A 567 11.46 -5.39 -10.34
CA ASP A 567 11.99 -5.35 -11.71
C ASP A 567 11.51 -4.05 -12.36
N ARG A 568 12.45 -3.13 -12.63
CA ARG A 568 12.12 -1.81 -13.15
C ARG A 568 11.51 -1.85 -14.55
N ASP A 569 11.99 -2.74 -15.42
CA ASP A 569 11.47 -2.84 -16.78
C ASP A 569 10.03 -3.35 -16.76
N LEU A 570 9.77 -4.34 -15.90
CA LEU A 570 8.47 -4.96 -15.70
C LEU A 570 7.42 -3.99 -15.14
N GLU A 571 7.85 -3.08 -14.25
CA GLU A 571 7.00 -2.06 -13.61
C GLU A 571 7.05 -0.69 -14.32
N ALA A 572 7.74 -0.60 -15.45
CA ALA A 572 7.94 0.63 -16.22
C ALA A 572 8.52 1.80 -15.38
N LEU A 573 9.49 1.49 -14.51
CA LEU A 573 10.24 2.43 -13.69
C LEU A 573 11.54 2.86 -14.39
N PRO A 574 12.05 4.08 -14.13
CA PRO A 574 13.20 4.61 -14.84
C PRO A 574 14.52 3.96 -14.41
N SER A 575 15.46 3.88 -15.36
CA SER A 575 16.86 3.55 -15.07
C SER A 575 17.55 4.69 -14.32
N ASP A 576 18.73 4.41 -13.73
CA ASP A 576 19.52 5.43 -13.04
C ASP A 576 19.91 6.61 -13.96
N SER A 577 20.17 6.33 -15.24
CA SER A 577 20.46 7.39 -16.23
C SER A 577 19.25 8.30 -16.46
N MET A 578 18.05 7.72 -16.53
CA MET A 578 16.81 8.49 -16.69
C MET A 578 16.51 9.32 -15.44
N LEU A 579 16.75 8.79 -14.24
CA LEU A 579 16.58 9.52 -12.99
C LEU A 579 17.55 10.71 -12.87
N ALA A 580 18.80 10.53 -13.29
CA ALA A 580 19.78 11.61 -13.36
C ALA A 580 19.34 12.71 -14.33
N ASP A 581 18.87 12.33 -15.53
CA ASP A 581 18.33 13.26 -16.52
C ASP A 581 17.09 13.99 -15.99
N MET A 582 16.20 13.29 -15.27
CA MET A 582 15.03 13.91 -14.63
C MET A 582 15.45 14.96 -13.60
N GLY A 583 16.40 14.63 -12.71
CA GLY A 583 16.92 15.56 -11.71
C GLY A 583 17.56 16.80 -12.34
N ALA A 584 18.37 16.62 -13.38
CA ALA A 584 18.98 17.72 -14.14
C ALA A 584 17.95 18.66 -14.80
N ASN A 585 16.74 18.18 -15.05
CA ASN A 585 15.63 18.95 -15.61
C ASN A 585 14.56 19.34 -14.58
N HIS A 586 14.87 19.25 -13.27
CA HIS A 586 13.94 19.55 -12.17
C HIS A 586 12.62 18.76 -12.27
N ARG A 587 12.69 17.51 -12.73
CA ARG A 587 11.59 16.55 -12.77
C ARG A 587 11.85 15.41 -11.79
N GLY A 588 10.78 14.76 -11.36
CA GLY A 588 10.84 13.56 -10.51
C GLY A 588 9.85 12.50 -10.98
N LEU A 589 9.81 11.38 -10.27
CA LEU A 589 8.84 10.32 -10.52
C LEU A 589 7.41 10.87 -10.50
N SER A 590 6.60 10.43 -11.46
CA SER A 590 5.17 10.73 -11.54
C SER A 590 4.38 9.98 -10.47
N ARG A 591 3.12 10.40 -10.23
CA ARG A 591 2.24 9.72 -9.25
C ARG A 591 2.07 8.22 -9.52
N PRO A 592 1.86 7.74 -10.76
CA PRO A 592 1.78 6.31 -11.04
C PRO A 592 3.08 5.54 -10.73
N GLU A 593 4.25 6.15 -10.93
CA GLU A 593 5.53 5.52 -10.54
C GLU A 593 5.67 5.48 -9.01
N LEU A 594 5.35 6.58 -8.32
CA LEU A 594 5.37 6.65 -6.86
C LEU A 594 4.37 5.68 -6.21
N ALA A 595 3.22 5.42 -6.83
CA ALA A 595 2.26 4.42 -6.38
C ALA A 595 2.84 2.99 -6.39
N VAL A 596 3.64 2.65 -7.41
CA VAL A 596 4.37 1.38 -7.44
C VAL A 596 5.40 1.33 -6.31
N LEU A 597 6.23 2.36 -6.15
CA LEU A 597 7.22 2.41 -5.07
C LEU A 597 6.55 2.31 -3.69
N LEU A 598 5.43 3.00 -3.48
CA LEU A 598 4.65 2.95 -2.24
C LEU A 598 4.27 1.52 -1.89
N ALA A 599 3.76 0.76 -2.85
CA ALA A 599 3.35 -0.62 -2.64
C ALA A 599 4.53 -1.54 -2.32
N TYR A 600 5.63 -1.44 -3.07
CA TYR A 600 6.84 -2.24 -2.83
C TYR A 600 7.47 -1.93 -1.47
N VAL A 601 7.52 -0.67 -1.06
CA VAL A 601 8.03 -0.27 0.27
C VAL A 601 7.15 -0.82 1.38
N LYS A 602 5.82 -0.71 1.28
CA LYS A 602 4.91 -1.26 2.29
C LYS A 602 5.03 -2.78 2.40
N ASN A 603 5.01 -3.48 1.27
CA ASN A 603 5.18 -4.94 1.23
C ASN A 603 6.50 -5.37 1.87
N GLN A 604 7.61 -4.74 1.48
CA GLN A 604 8.91 -5.09 2.04
C GLN A 604 8.99 -4.77 3.52
N LEU A 605 8.41 -3.65 3.96
CA LEU A 605 8.38 -3.28 5.37
C LEU A 605 7.53 -4.26 6.19
N ALA A 606 6.35 -4.65 5.70
CA ALA A 606 5.51 -5.64 6.37
C ALA A 606 6.24 -6.99 6.51
N ILE A 607 6.98 -7.43 5.48
CA ILE A 607 7.84 -8.62 5.55
C ILE A 607 8.94 -8.44 6.61
N ASP A 608 9.67 -7.32 6.54
CA ASP A 608 10.76 -7.01 7.46
C ASP A 608 10.28 -6.87 8.92
N LEU A 609 9.02 -6.49 9.15
CA LEU A 609 8.37 -6.36 10.47
C LEU A 609 7.71 -7.67 10.95
N GLY A 610 7.25 -8.52 10.05
CA GLY A 610 6.69 -9.84 10.39
C GLY A 610 7.76 -10.88 10.76
N ALA A 611 9.00 -10.68 10.32
CA ALA A 611 10.15 -11.54 10.62
C ALA A 611 11.19 -10.81 11.47
N ALA A 612 10.97 -10.80 12.79
CA ALA A 612 11.91 -10.18 13.74
C ALA A 612 13.34 -10.74 13.59
N PRO A 613 14.37 -9.87 13.48
CA PRO A 613 15.77 -10.29 13.48
C PRO A 613 16.13 -11.11 14.73
N GLU A 614 17.15 -11.96 14.63
CA GLU A 614 17.61 -12.74 15.78
C GLU A 614 17.98 -11.83 16.97
N GLY A 615 17.37 -12.07 18.12
CA GLY A 615 17.56 -11.26 19.33
C GLY A 615 16.71 -9.99 19.41
N MET A 616 15.88 -9.69 18.40
CA MET A 616 14.93 -8.59 18.40
C MET A 616 13.55 -9.08 18.88
N PRO A 617 12.88 -8.42 19.85
CA PRO A 617 11.51 -8.76 20.22
C PRO A 617 10.54 -8.46 19.08
N SER A 618 9.53 -9.32 18.93
CA SER A 618 8.41 -9.11 18.00
C SER A 618 7.71 -7.80 18.33
N LEU A 619 7.08 -7.16 17.34
CA LEU A 619 6.21 -6.01 17.59
C LEU A 619 5.12 -6.34 18.61
N ALA A 620 4.60 -7.57 18.60
CA ALA A 620 3.56 -8.03 19.51
C ALA A 620 4.04 -8.21 20.96
N ASP A 621 5.35 -8.25 21.21
CA ASP A 621 5.91 -8.33 22.57
C ASP A 621 5.84 -6.98 23.31
N ASP A 622 5.60 -5.88 22.59
CA ASP A 622 5.38 -4.54 23.16
C ASP A 622 3.88 -4.31 23.36
N PRO A 623 3.38 -4.24 24.62
CA PRO A 623 1.94 -4.13 24.89
C PRO A 623 1.30 -2.89 24.29
N TRP A 624 2.07 -1.81 24.13
CA TRP A 624 1.59 -0.58 23.54
C TRP A 624 1.37 -0.77 22.04
N VAL A 625 2.35 -1.34 21.34
CA VAL A 625 2.22 -1.62 19.90
C VAL A 625 1.12 -2.66 19.65
N LEU A 626 0.99 -3.67 20.51
CA LEU A 626 -0.05 -4.68 20.42
C LEU A 626 -1.47 -4.08 20.49
N SER A 627 -1.67 -2.96 21.19
CA SER A 627 -2.96 -2.26 21.30
C SER A 627 -3.42 -1.62 19.99
N GLU A 628 -2.54 -1.47 18.99
CA GLU A 628 -2.94 -1.06 17.65
C GLU A 628 -3.94 -2.04 17.01
N LEU A 629 -3.93 -3.31 17.43
CA LEU A 629 -4.93 -4.30 17.01
C LEU A 629 -6.33 -4.00 17.53
N ASP A 630 -6.45 -3.25 18.64
CA ASP A 630 -7.74 -2.93 19.22
C ASP A 630 -8.54 -1.98 18.29
N HIS A 631 -7.84 -1.14 17.50
CA HIS A 631 -8.45 -0.28 16.47
C HIS A 631 -8.78 -1.01 15.16
N TYR A 632 -8.27 -2.23 14.98
CA TYR A 632 -8.56 -3.04 13.80
C TYR A 632 -9.96 -3.66 13.87
N VAL A 633 -10.43 -3.98 15.08
CA VAL A 633 -11.71 -4.64 15.32
C VAL A 633 -12.80 -3.57 15.49
N PRO A 634 -13.89 -3.62 14.70
CA PRO A 634 -15.01 -2.69 14.84
C PRO A 634 -15.68 -2.73 16.22
N SER A 635 -16.34 -1.64 16.60
CA SER A 635 -16.81 -1.39 17.96
C SER A 635 -17.79 -2.44 18.52
N VAL A 636 -18.72 -2.99 17.72
CA VAL A 636 -19.65 -4.01 18.23
C VAL A 636 -18.91 -5.30 18.55
N ILE A 637 -18.07 -5.78 17.63
CA ILE A 637 -17.26 -6.98 17.86
C ILE A 637 -16.29 -6.75 19.02
N ALA A 638 -15.56 -5.63 19.03
CA ALA A 638 -14.56 -5.30 20.05
C ALA A 638 -15.15 -5.30 21.46
N GLY A 639 -16.36 -4.75 21.63
CA GLY A 639 -17.08 -4.73 22.91
C GLY A 639 -17.40 -6.11 23.49
N HIS A 640 -17.43 -7.15 22.65
CA HIS A 640 -17.63 -8.53 23.08
C HIS A 640 -16.31 -9.30 23.18
N THR A 641 -15.41 -9.14 22.20
CA THR A 641 -14.21 -9.96 22.11
C THR A 641 -13.11 -9.56 23.09
N GLY A 642 -13.11 -8.32 23.59
CA GLY A 642 -12.05 -7.83 24.47
C GLY A 642 -10.67 -8.07 23.87
N ASP A 643 -9.77 -8.71 24.63
CA ASP A 643 -8.37 -8.94 24.24
C ASP A 643 -8.14 -10.10 23.25
N LEU A 644 -9.18 -10.78 22.75
CA LEU A 644 -9.01 -11.98 21.89
C LEU A 644 -8.31 -11.72 20.58
N ILE A 645 -8.33 -10.49 20.07
CA ILE A 645 -7.57 -10.12 18.88
C ILE A 645 -6.07 -10.39 19.06
N ARG A 646 -5.58 -10.42 20.31
CA ARG A 646 -4.20 -10.76 20.68
C ARG A 646 -3.90 -12.27 20.65
N GLU A 647 -4.91 -13.10 20.46
CA GLU A 647 -4.79 -14.55 20.23
C GLU A 647 -5.03 -14.92 18.76
N HIS A 648 -5.28 -13.93 17.89
CA HIS A 648 -5.55 -14.17 16.47
C HIS A 648 -4.39 -14.95 15.82
N PRO A 649 -4.65 -16.01 15.02
CA PRO A 649 -3.59 -16.82 14.40
C PRO A 649 -2.65 -16.02 13.48
N LEU A 650 -3.11 -14.90 12.93
CA LEU A 650 -2.32 -13.96 12.13
C LEU A 650 -1.93 -12.67 12.87
N ARG A 651 -1.98 -12.65 14.21
CA ARG A 651 -1.74 -11.44 15.03
C ARG A 651 -0.47 -10.69 14.61
N ASP A 652 0.66 -11.39 14.52
CA ASP A 652 1.95 -10.76 14.22
C ASP A 652 1.97 -10.21 12.78
N ALA A 653 1.35 -10.92 11.83
CA ALA A 653 1.25 -10.49 10.44
C ALA A 653 0.29 -9.30 10.25
N LEU A 654 -0.84 -9.29 10.97
CA LEU A 654 -1.76 -8.15 11.07
C LEU A 654 -1.04 -6.92 11.61
N LEU A 655 -0.36 -7.07 12.75
CA LEU A 655 0.33 -5.97 13.39
C LEU A 655 1.46 -5.42 12.50
N ALA A 656 2.25 -6.29 11.87
CA ALA A 656 3.29 -5.89 10.92
C ALA A 656 2.71 -5.09 9.74
N THR A 657 1.57 -5.51 9.20
CA THR A 657 0.90 -4.83 8.08
C THR A 657 0.32 -3.48 8.49
N ILE A 658 -0.33 -3.40 9.65
CA ILE A 658 -0.90 -2.16 10.20
C ILE A 658 0.23 -1.14 10.43
N VAL A 659 1.30 -1.57 11.13
CA VAL A 659 2.45 -0.70 11.42
C VAL A 659 3.18 -0.30 10.14
N ALA A 660 3.36 -1.20 9.17
CA ALA A 660 3.97 -0.86 7.89
C ALA A 660 3.16 0.20 7.12
N ASN A 661 1.84 0.05 7.08
CA ASN A 661 0.95 1.03 6.47
C ASN A 661 1.03 2.38 7.19
N ASP A 662 0.97 2.38 8.52
CA ASP A 662 1.06 3.59 9.34
C ASP A 662 2.37 4.34 9.09
N VAL A 663 3.51 3.67 9.29
CA VAL A 663 4.86 4.22 9.13
C VAL A 663 5.08 4.79 7.74
N VAL A 664 4.61 4.11 6.69
CA VAL A 664 4.82 4.57 5.31
C VAL A 664 3.88 5.71 4.94
N ASN A 665 2.58 5.62 5.30
CA ASN A 665 1.61 6.68 4.99
C ASN A 665 1.99 7.99 5.70
N ARG A 666 2.45 7.90 6.95
CA ARG A 666 2.83 9.05 7.79
C ARG A 666 4.25 9.55 7.53
N GLY A 667 5.22 8.62 7.46
CA GLY A 667 6.64 8.91 7.29
C GLY A 667 7.06 9.17 5.84
N GLY A 668 6.32 8.63 4.87
CA GLY A 668 6.58 8.74 3.43
C GLY A 668 7.45 7.61 2.86
N ILE A 669 7.37 7.45 1.54
CA ILE A 669 7.90 6.31 0.76
C ILE A 669 9.38 6.01 1.05
N SER A 670 10.25 7.02 1.16
CA SER A 670 11.70 6.82 1.30
C SER A 670 12.22 6.90 2.73
N MET A 671 11.38 7.17 3.72
CA MET A 671 11.83 7.48 5.09
C MET A 671 12.58 6.32 5.73
N VAL A 672 11.98 5.12 5.74
CA VAL A 672 12.57 3.95 6.40
C VAL A 672 13.92 3.61 5.79
N HIS A 673 14.01 3.54 4.46
CA HIS A 673 15.27 3.30 3.75
C HIS A 673 16.35 4.32 4.14
N ARG A 674 16.05 5.62 4.11
CA ARG A 674 17.03 6.65 4.47
C ARG A 674 17.47 6.56 5.93
N LEU A 675 16.55 6.29 6.85
CA LEU A 675 16.93 6.14 8.26
C LEU A 675 17.81 4.91 8.48
N ILE A 676 17.54 3.79 7.81
CA ILE A 676 18.44 2.62 7.81
C ILE A 676 19.84 3.00 7.29
N GLU A 677 19.94 3.72 6.16
CA GLU A 677 21.23 4.21 5.64
C GLU A 677 21.96 5.11 6.65
N GLU A 678 21.23 6.02 7.30
CA GLU A 678 21.77 7.07 8.16
C GLU A 678 22.15 6.62 9.57
N THR A 679 21.45 5.63 10.12
CA THR A 679 21.63 5.19 11.52
C THR A 679 22.12 3.75 11.64
N SER A 680 22.14 2.99 10.54
CA SER A 680 22.38 1.54 10.54
C SER A 680 21.40 0.75 11.42
N ALA A 681 20.27 1.34 11.78
CA ALA A 681 19.18 0.67 12.48
C ALA A 681 18.46 -0.31 11.54
N SER A 682 17.83 -1.32 12.13
CA SER A 682 16.90 -2.21 11.44
C SER A 682 15.56 -1.54 11.15
N ALA A 683 14.79 -2.09 10.20
CA ALA A 683 13.43 -1.62 9.93
C ALA A 683 12.51 -1.69 11.18
N HIS A 684 12.71 -2.70 12.03
CA HIS A 684 12.01 -2.85 13.32
C HIS A 684 12.30 -1.70 14.28
N GLU A 685 13.57 -1.33 14.46
CA GLU A 685 13.96 -0.20 15.31
C GLU A 685 13.40 1.11 14.77
N VAL A 686 13.46 1.31 13.45
CA VAL A 686 12.90 2.50 12.79
C VAL A 686 11.39 2.60 13.01
N ALA A 687 10.65 1.49 12.86
CA ALA A 687 9.20 1.46 13.07
C ALA A 687 8.83 1.80 14.53
N ARG A 688 9.50 1.18 15.51
CA ARG A 688 9.29 1.47 16.94
C ARG A 688 9.59 2.93 17.29
N ALA A 689 10.71 3.45 16.81
CA ALA A 689 11.07 4.85 16.99
C ALA A 689 10.04 5.81 16.35
N HIS A 690 9.48 5.42 15.20
CA HIS A 690 8.49 6.23 14.50
C HIS A 690 7.15 6.27 15.24
N LEU A 691 6.67 5.12 15.70
CA LEU A 691 5.46 5.03 16.51
C LEU A 691 5.60 5.89 17.78
N ALA A 692 6.72 5.76 18.50
CA ALA A 692 7.01 6.58 19.68
C ALA A 692 7.00 8.09 19.33
N ALA A 693 7.69 8.48 18.26
CA ALA A 693 7.75 9.87 17.81
C ALA A 693 6.38 10.48 17.52
N TRP A 694 5.53 9.76 16.79
CA TRP A 694 4.21 10.26 16.41
C TRP A 694 3.28 10.45 17.62
N HIS A 695 3.38 9.58 18.62
CA HIS A 695 2.56 9.67 19.84
C HIS A 695 3.07 10.70 20.83
N VAL A 696 4.39 10.78 21.04
CA VAL A 696 5.00 11.79 21.92
C VAL A 696 4.63 13.21 21.49
N PHE A 697 4.57 13.46 20.19
CA PHE A 697 4.22 14.78 19.65
C PHE A 697 2.74 14.96 19.31
N GLY A 698 1.88 13.94 19.47
CA GLY A 698 0.47 14.02 19.08
C GLY A 698 0.28 14.43 17.62
N LEU A 699 1.07 13.83 16.71
CA LEU A 699 1.06 14.20 15.28
C LEU A 699 -0.15 13.64 14.53
N GLY A 700 -0.73 12.53 15.02
CA GLY A 700 -1.97 11.97 14.48
C GLY A 700 -3.13 12.95 14.58
N ASP A 701 -3.36 13.51 15.77
CA ASP A 701 -4.45 14.48 16.02
C ASP A 701 -4.31 15.73 15.15
N ARG A 702 -3.09 16.25 15.00
CA ARG A 702 -2.80 17.40 14.13
C ARG A 702 -3.08 17.08 12.67
N THR A 703 -2.79 15.86 12.23
CA THR A 703 -3.10 15.42 10.87
C THR A 703 -4.61 15.38 10.64
N ALA A 704 -5.38 14.87 11.61
CA ALA A 704 -6.85 14.88 11.55
C ALA A 704 -7.43 16.30 11.55
N GLN A 705 -6.84 17.23 12.32
CA GLN A 705 -7.23 18.65 12.30
C GLN A 705 -6.98 19.30 10.94
N ILE A 706 -5.86 19.00 10.28
CA ILE A 706 -5.60 19.50 8.91
C ILE A 706 -6.62 18.90 7.93
N GLN A 707 -6.93 17.61 8.05
CA GLN A 707 -7.92 16.96 7.19
C GLN A 707 -9.33 17.55 7.35
N ALA A 708 -9.69 18.00 8.56
CA ALA A 708 -10.96 18.71 8.78
C ALA A 708 -11.05 20.06 8.03
N LEU A 709 -9.95 20.55 7.43
CA LEU A 709 -9.90 21.76 6.60
C LEU A 709 -10.04 21.47 5.10
N ASP A 710 -10.28 20.22 4.69
CA ASP A 710 -10.52 19.83 3.30
C ASP A 710 -11.67 20.66 2.68
N GLY A 711 -11.42 21.24 1.52
CA GLY A 711 -12.37 22.13 0.84
C GLY A 711 -12.52 23.54 1.45
N ILE A 712 -11.91 23.80 2.61
CA ILE A 712 -11.87 25.12 3.27
C ILE A 712 -10.57 25.82 2.92
N VAL A 713 -9.43 25.19 3.21
CA VAL A 713 -8.10 25.74 2.93
C VAL A 713 -7.55 25.17 1.63
N ASP A 714 -6.87 26.00 0.83
CA ASP A 714 -6.27 25.56 -0.43
C ASP A 714 -5.31 24.39 -0.23
N ALA A 715 -5.34 23.45 -1.17
CA ALA A 715 -4.59 22.21 -1.08
C ALA A 715 -3.07 22.40 -0.97
N GLY A 716 -2.53 23.47 -1.57
CA GLY A 716 -1.11 23.81 -1.48
C GLY A 716 -0.70 24.19 -0.06
N THR A 717 -1.53 24.94 0.65
CA THR A 717 -1.32 25.27 2.07
C THR A 717 -1.40 24.04 2.95
N GLN A 718 -2.40 23.18 2.77
CA GLN A 718 -2.48 21.92 3.52
C GLN A 718 -1.28 21.00 3.28
N ALA A 719 -0.80 20.90 2.04
CA ALA A 719 0.38 20.10 1.72
C ALA A 719 1.65 20.62 2.43
N ARG A 720 1.79 21.95 2.60
CA ARG A 720 2.88 22.53 3.41
C ARG A 720 2.74 22.15 4.88
N MET A 721 1.55 22.31 5.44
CA MET A 721 1.21 21.93 6.81
C MET A 721 1.56 20.46 7.10
N ARG A 722 1.08 19.54 6.26
CA ARG A 722 1.38 18.10 6.35
C ARG A 722 2.88 17.80 6.19
N SER A 723 3.58 18.56 5.35
CA SER A 723 5.03 18.42 5.18
C SER A 723 5.81 18.76 6.44
N GLU A 724 5.40 19.75 7.22
CA GLU A 724 6.06 20.09 8.48
C GLU A 724 5.83 19.03 9.57
N ILE A 725 4.61 18.49 9.69
CA ILE A 725 4.32 17.33 10.56
C ILE A 725 5.23 16.16 10.22
N LYS A 726 5.27 15.78 8.93
CA LYS A 726 6.12 14.69 8.44
C LYS A 726 7.59 14.91 8.76
N ARG A 727 8.09 16.13 8.59
CA ARG A 727 9.50 16.48 8.90
C ARG A 727 9.79 16.35 10.39
N LEU A 728 8.92 16.83 11.26
CA LEU A 728 9.09 16.68 12.70
C LEU A 728 9.08 15.20 13.09
N GLY A 729 8.11 14.42 12.60
CA GLY A 729 8.03 12.99 12.84
C GLY A 729 9.31 12.24 12.43
N GLU A 730 9.84 12.50 11.24
CA GLU A 730 11.10 11.91 10.76
C GLU A 730 12.31 12.32 11.63
N ARG A 731 12.40 13.59 12.01
CA ARG A 731 13.50 14.09 12.87
C ARG A 731 13.45 13.46 14.26
N ALA A 732 12.27 13.42 14.88
CA ALA A 732 12.05 12.78 16.17
C ALA A 732 12.34 11.27 16.11
N THR A 733 11.92 10.59 15.04
CA THR A 733 12.27 9.18 14.79
C THR A 733 13.80 8.98 14.82
N ARG A 734 14.55 9.81 14.08
CA ARG A 734 16.03 9.77 14.06
C ARG A 734 16.61 10.07 15.44
N TRP A 735 16.03 10.99 16.20
CA TRP A 735 16.48 11.34 17.54
C TRP A 735 16.35 10.15 18.49
N PHE A 736 15.19 9.48 18.53
CA PHE A 736 14.97 8.31 19.38
C PHE A 736 15.91 7.14 19.03
N LEU A 737 16.16 6.91 17.73
CA LEU A 737 17.13 5.89 17.30
C LEU A 737 18.55 6.12 17.84
N ARG A 738 18.93 7.36 18.13
CA ARG A 738 20.28 7.72 18.59
C ARG A 738 20.41 7.86 20.10
N HIS A 739 19.34 8.28 20.78
CA HIS A 739 19.39 8.64 22.20
C HIS A 739 18.76 7.59 23.11
N GLU A 740 17.76 6.85 22.62
CA GLU A 740 17.12 5.81 23.40
C GLU A 740 17.81 4.46 23.25
N ARG A 741 17.69 3.66 24.31
CA ARG A 741 18.18 2.28 24.30
C ARG A 741 17.38 1.46 23.29
N GLN A 742 18.10 0.78 22.40
CA GLN A 742 17.49 -0.16 21.45
C GLN A 742 17.42 -1.58 22.04
N PRO A 743 16.36 -2.36 21.72
CA PRO A 743 15.15 -1.92 21.01
C PRO A 743 14.29 -1.00 21.87
N ILE A 744 13.63 -0.02 21.24
CA ILE A 744 12.70 0.90 21.91
C ILE A 744 11.47 0.14 22.42
N ASP A 745 11.17 0.33 23.70
CA ASP A 745 9.86 0.10 24.31
C ASP A 745 9.00 1.35 24.05
N VAL A 746 8.01 1.21 23.16
CA VAL A 746 7.23 2.35 22.67
C VAL A 746 6.41 2.94 23.81
N GLY A 747 5.78 2.09 24.63
CA GLY A 747 4.98 2.54 25.77
C GLY A 747 5.79 3.30 26.82
N ALA A 748 7.00 2.82 27.13
CA ALA A 748 7.89 3.47 28.08
C ALA A 748 8.39 4.83 27.58
N VAL A 749 8.76 4.94 26.29
CA VAL A 749 9.16 6.21 25.68
C VAL A 749 7.98 7.19 25.66
N VAL A 750 6.81 6.76 25.18
CA VAL A 750 5.62 7.64 25.15
C VAL A 750 5.30 8.16 26.56
N SER A 751 5.28 7.28 27.56
CA SER A 751 5.03 7.66 28.96
C SER A 751 6.06 8.63 29.53
N SER A 752 7.31 8.56 29.07
CA SER A 752 8.41 9.40 29.58
C SER A 752 8.40 10.81 28.97
N TYR A 753 7.98 10.96 27.71
CA TYR A 753 8.13 12.21 26.96
C TYR A 753 6.82 12.96 26.70
N GLN A 754 5.69 12.28 26.50
CA GLN A 754 4.47 12.87 25.93
C GLN A 754 3.90 14.05 26.76
N GLU A 755 3.76 13.87 28.08
CA GLU A 755 3.22 14.93 28.95
C GLU A 755 4.14 16.15 29.00
N SER A 756 5.45 15.91 29.04
CA SER A 756 6.47 16.97 29.06
C SER A 756 6.50 17.75 27.74
N VAL A 757 6.48 17.04 26.60
CA VAL A 757 6.41 17.65 25.26
C VAL A 757 5.11 18.46 25.11
N SER A 758 3.97 17.91 25.52
CA SER A 758 2.68 18.63 25.49
C SER A 758 2.71 19.90 26.36
N SER A 759 3.31 19.81 27.55
CA SER A 759 3.47 20.97 28.44
C SER A 759 4.35 22.05 27.83
N LEU A 760 5.41 21.68 27.10
CA LEU A 760 6.29 22.63 26.41
C LEU A 760 5.55 23.35 25.27
N PHE A 761 4.74 22.64 24.48
CA PHE A 761 3.86 23.27 23.48
C PHE A 761 2.97 24.35 24.12
N GLU A 762 2.29 24.04 25.23
CA GLU A 762 1.45 25.04 25.91
C GLU A 762 2.23 26.24 26.45
N MET A 763 3.47 26.03 26.91
CA MET A 763 4.32 27.12 27.41
C MET A 763 4.75 28.06 26.28
N VAL A 764 5.13 27.49 25.13
CA VAL A 764 5.52 28.26 23.94
C VAL A 764 4.33 29.02 23.37
N ASN A 765 3.17 28.38 23.21
CA ASN A 765 1.96 29.01 22.68
C ASN A 765 1.52 30.21 23.54
N ARG A 766 1.53 30.08 24.87
CA ARG A 766 1.23 31.19 25.80
C ARG A 766 2.20 32.37 25.70
N ALA A 767 3.48 32.12 25.41
CA ALA A 767 4.48 33.18 25.26
C ALA A 767 4.32 33.95 23.93
N HIS A 768 3.75 33.32 22.91
CA HIS A 768 3.49 33.90 21.59
C HIS A 768 2.20 34.70 21.50
N ASP A 769 1.16 34.34 22.28
CA ASP A 769 -0.05 35.18 22.46
C ASP A 769 0.31 36.62 22.92
N GLN A 770 1.45 36.80 23.59
CA GLN A 770 1.96 38.11 24.02
C GLN A 770 2.80 38.85 22.97
N ARG A 771 3.17 38.23 21.83
CA ARG A 771 4.02 38.83 20.79
C ARG A 771 3.38 38.93 19.39
N ARG A 772 2.25 38.29 19.10
CA ARG A 772 1.66 38.27 17.74
C ARG A 772 0.85 39.53 17.42
N ALA A 773 1.51 40.49 16.76
CA ALA A 773 0.86 41.49 15.90
C ALA A 773 1.28 41.38 14.41
N ASP A 774 2.40 40.71 14.04
CA ASP A 774 2.97 40.92 12.70
C ASP A 774 3.27 39.67 11.84
N VAL A 775 3.18 38.42 12.33
CA VAL A 775 3.57 37.22 11.52
C VAL A 775 2.39 36.37 11.04
N ALA A 776 1.26 36.36 11.77
CA ALA A 776 0.00 35.75 11.31
C ALA A 776 -0.56 36.41 10.01
N PHE A 777 -0.01 37.56 9.62
CA PHE A 777 -0.47 38.37 8.49
C PHE A 777 -0.24 37.73 7.12
N GLN A 778 0.68 36.76 6.96
CA GLN A 778 0.94 36.16 5.63
C GLN A 778 0.12 34.90 5.32
N LEU A 779 -0.39 34.19 6.33
CA LEU A 779 -1.32 33.05 6.15
C LEU A 779 -2.79 33.44 6.35
N VAL A 780 -3.08 34.52 7.09
CA VAL A 780 -4.43 35.12 7.16
C VAL A 780 -4.73 36.03 5.95
N ALA A 781 -3.72 36.46 5.19
CA ALA A 781 -3.92 37.25 3.96
C ALA A 781 -4.64 36.48 2.82
N SER A 782 -4.82 35.15 2.95
CA SER A 782 -5.71 34.36 2.07
C SER A 782 -7.18 34.34 2.52
N GLY A 783 -7.52 34.92 3.68
CA GLY A 783 -8.90 35.30 4.02
C GLY A 783 -9.78 34.23 4.70
N ASP A 784 -9.21 33.21 5.35
CA ASP A 784 -10.01 32.20 6.08
C ASP A 784 -9.74 32.18 7.59
N ASP A 785 -10.73 32.65 8.36
CA ASP A 785 -10.73 32.77 9.82
C ASP A 785 -10.76 31.42 10.58
N GLY A 786 -10.84 30.29 9.86
CA GLY A 786 -10.99 28.94 10.43
C GLY A 786 -9.69 28.26 10.91
N ALA A 787 -8.52 28.74 10.48
CA ALA A 787 -7.23 28.04 10.66
C ALA A 787 -6.28 28.70 11.70
N GLY A 788 -6.69 29.77 12.36
CA GLY A 788 -5.79 30.63 13.15
C GLY A 788 -4.96 29.89 14.21
N GLY A 789 -5.59 29.02 15.02
CA GLY A 789 -4.87 28.25 16.04
C GLY A 789 -3.96 27.15 15.48
N LEU A 790 -4.38 26.50 14.39
CA LEU A 790 -3.61 25.41 13.77
C LEU A 790 -2.39 25.93 12.98
N SER A 791 -2.51 27.11 12.35
CA SER A 791 -1.39 27.75 11.67
C SER A 791 -0.25 28.07 12.63
N ASP A 792 -0.59 28.61 13.81
CA ASP A 792 0.40 28.95 14.84
C ASP A 792 1.08 27.70 15.40
N ASP A 793 0.31 26.63 15.63
CA ASP A 793 0.84 25.33 16.08
C ASP A 793 1.79 24.69 15.06
N ILE A 794 1.54 24.87 13.75
CA ILE A 794 2.36 24.30 12.68
C ILE A 794 3.67 25.04 12.50
N ASP A 795 3.66 26.37 12.60
CA ASP A 795 4.87 27.20 12.53
C ASP A 795 5.88 26.83 13.64
N GLU A 796 5.39 26.43 14.80
CA GLU A 796 6.23 26.06 15.95
C GLU A 796 6.77 24.62 15.89
N LEU A 797 6.35 23.79 14.93
CA LEU A 797 6.82 22.40 14.82
C LEU A 797 8.34 22.30 14.57
N ASP A 798 8.96 23.28 13.91
CA ASP A 798 10.42 23.29 13.70
C ASP A 798 11.17 23.47 15.03
N ARG A 799 10.63 24.28 15.93
CA ARG A 799 11.18 24.47 17.29
C ARG A 799 10.88 23.30 18.20
N ALA A 800 9.69 22.69 18.05
CA ALA A 800 9.25 21.57 18.84
C ALA A 800 10.21 20.37 18.80
N PHE A 801 11.00 20.22 17.73
CA PHE A 801 12.04 19.20 17.67
C PHE A 801 13.02 19.28 18.86
N GLY A 802 13.41 20.49 19.28
CA GLY A 802 14.29 20.70 20.43
C GLY A 802 13.68 20.37 21.78
N PHE A 803 12.36 20.13 21.85
CA PHE A 803 11.69 19.79 23.11
C PHE A 803 12.20 18.46 23.69
N LEU A 804 12.56 17.49 22.83
CA LEU A 804 13.14 16.22 23.28
C LEU A 804 14.41 16.44 24.11
N ASP A 805 15.29 17.32 23.62
CA ASP A 805 16.52 17.64 24.34
C ASP A 805 16.24 18.40 25.65
N LEU A 806 15.21 19.26 25.69
CA LEU A 806 14.83 19.96 26.93
C LEU A 806 14.29 19.00 28.00
N VAL A 807 13.56 17.96 27.58
CA VAL A 807 13.10 16.89 28.48
C VAL A 807 14.30 16.11 29.04
N ASP A 808 15.27 15.75 28.20
CA ASP A 808 16.52 15.12 28.65
C ASP A 808 17.29 16.02 29.64
N VAL A 809 17.42 17.31 29.35
CA VAL A 809 18.10 18.27 30.25
C VAL A 809 17.37 18.37 31.60
N ALA A 810 16.04 18.42 31.61
CA ALA A 810 15.26 18.44 32.84
C ALA A 810 15.49 17.17 33.67
N ALA A 811 15.49 16.00 33.02
CA ALA A 811 15.76 14.72 33.67
C ALA A 811 17.19 14.64 34.25
N ARG A 812 18.21 15.05 33.48
CA ARG A 812 19.63 15.01 33.87
C ARG A 812 19.98 15.99 34.99
N THR A 813 19.36 17.18 34.98
CA THR A 813 19.64 18.23 35.98
C THR A 813 18.72 18.17 37.20
N GLY A 814 17.61 17.43 37.13
CA GLY A 814 16.57 17.42 38.16
C GLY A 814 15.79 18.74 38.27
N ALA A 815 15.96 19.66 37.32
CA ALA A 815 15.25 20.93 37.29
C ALA A 815 13.82 20.77 36.76
N SER A 816 12.92 21.69 37.12
CA SER A 816 11.57 21.69 36.54
C SER A 816 11.61 22.03 35.06
N LEU A 817 10.71 21.43 34.27
CA LEU A 817 10.63 21.65 32.83
C LEU A 817 10.44 23.14 32.47
N ARG A 818 9.64 23.86 33.27
CA ARG A 818 9.46 25.32 33.15
C ARG A 818 10.78 26.08 33.32
N ARG A 819 11.61 25.70 34.28
CA ARG A 819 12.93 26.32 34.50
C ARG A 819 13.85 26.07 33.31
N VAL A 820 13.93 24.83 32.83
CA VAL A 820 14.75 24.47 31.68
C VAL A 820 14.32 25.23 30.42
N ALA A 821 13.02 25.26 30.13
CA ALA A 821 12.48 25.99 28.98
C ALA A 821 12.78 27.51 29.04
N THR A 822 12.63 28.11 30.22
CA THR A 822 12.90 29.54 30.43
C THR A 822 14.38 29.86 30.21
N VAL A 823 15.28 29.05 30.76
CA VAL A 823 16.74 29.23 30.58
C VAL A 823 17.14 28.98 29.12
N SER A 824 16.59 27.95 28.48
CA SER A 824 16.85 27.64 27.06
C SER A 824 16.48 28.81 26.14
N ALA A 825 15.29 29.39 26.32
CA ALA A 825 14.84 30.54 25.54
C ALA A 825 15.70 31.78 25.76
N ALA A 826 16.19 32.00 26.99
CA ALA A 826 17.10 33.11 27.30
C ALA A 826 18.48 32.91 26.63
N VAL A 827 19.02 31.69 26.68
CA VAL A 827 20.26 31.31 25.99
C VAL A 827 20.14 31.50 24.47
N GLU A 828 19.02 31.06 23.88
CA GLU A 828 18.76 31.22 22.44
C GLU A 828 18.73 32.70 22.03
N SER A 829 18.03 33.54 22.81
CA SER A 829 17.94 34.98 22.57
C SER A 829 19.29 35.69 22.69
N GLU A 830 20.06 35.43 23.76
CA GLU A 830 21.31 36.16 24.02
C GLU A 830 22.42 35.76 23.03
N LEU A 831 22.45 34.49 22.62
CA LEU A 831 23.44 33.96 21.69
C LEU A 831 23.01 34.08 20.21
N SER A 832 21.82 34.63 19.93
CA SER A 832 21.25 34.73 18.58
C SER A 832 21.21 33.37 17.86
N LEU A 833 20.90 32.29 18.58
CA LEU A 833 20.90 30.93 18.03
C LEU A 833 19.81 30.73 16.98
N ASP A 834 18.73 31.52 17.02
CA ASP A 834 17.70 31.56 15.98
C ASP A 834 18.31 31.81 14.59
N LEU A 835 19.28 32.73 14.46
CA LEU A 835 19.94 33.01 13.17
C LEU A 835 20.68 31.78 12.67
N LEU A 836 21.50 31.16 13.52
CA LEU A 836 22.27 29.97 13.16
C LEU A 836 21.35 28.81 12.75
N ARG A 837 20.24 28.59 13.47
CA ARG A 837 19.23 27.58 13.14
C ARG A 837 18.64 27.82 11.75
N HIS A 838 18.22 29.06 11.44
CA HIS A 838 17.68 29.39 10.11
C HIS A 838 18.72 29.17 9.01
N ARG A 839 19.98 29.56 9.22
CA ARG A 839 21.05 29.35 8.25
C ARG A 839 21.34 27.87 8.01
N ILE A 840 21.26 27.02 9.03
CA ILE A 840 21.35 25.56 8.87
C ILE A 840 20.20 25.04 7.97
N VAL A 841 18.98 25.55 8.14
CA VAL A 841 17.83 25.14 7.32
C VAL A 841 17.99 25.56 5.85
N GLU A 842 18.54 26.75 5.61
CA GLU A 842 18.79 27.32 4.26
C GLU A 842 19.94 26.65 3.49
N LEU A 843 20.77 25.82 4.15
CA LEU A 843 21.86 25.11 3.49
C LEU A 843 21.36 24.25 2.30
N PRO A 844 22.15 24.16 1.21
CA PRO A 844 21.77 23.46 -0.01
C PRO A 844 21.54 21.97 0.22
N ARG A 845 20.77 21.37 -0.69
CA ARG A 845 20.37 19.95 -0.67
C ARG A 845 20.59 19.30 -2.04
N ASP A 846 21.56 19.80 -2.79
CA ASP A 846 21.72 19.46 -4.20
C ASP A 846 22.22 18.02 -4.37
N ASP A 847 22.86 17.46 -3.34
CA ASP A 847 23.31 16.08 -3.31
C ASP A 847 23.08 15.39 -1.94
N HIS A 848 23.31 14.07 -1.93
CA HIS A 848 23.18 13.23 -0.74
C HIS A 848 24.10 13.68 0.42
N TRP A 849 25.35 14.03 0.14
CA TRP A 849 26.33 14.41 1.14
C TRP A 849 26.01 15.75 1.79
N GLN A 850 25.54 16.71 1.01
CA GLN A 850 25.03 17.98 1.53
C GLN A 850 23.82 17.79 2.43
N THR A 851 22.89 16.91 2.02
CA THR A 851 21.72 16.56 2.84
C THR A 851 22.13 15.96 4.19
N LEU A 852 23.08 15.02 4.19
CA LEU A 852 23.63 14.42 5.41
C LEU A 852 24.40 15.44 6.26
N ALA A 853 25.27 16.24 5.65
CA ALA A 853 26.07 17.23 6.36
C ALA A 853 25.19 18.28 7.06
N ARG A 854 24.16 18.77 6.37
CA ARG A 854 23.18 19.67 6.97
C ARG A 854 22.38 19.00 8.09
N GLY A 855 21.99 17.73 7.93
CA GLY A 855 21.38 16.95 8.99
C GLY A 855 22.27 16.86 10.23
N ALA A 856 23.55 16.53 10.05
CA ALA A 856 24.54 16.46 11.12
C ALA A 856 24.75 17.82 11.82
N LEU A 857 24.84 18.91 11.07
CA LEU A 857 24.98 20.26 11.63
C LEU A 857 23.76 20.68 12.45
N ARG A 858 22.56 20.35 11.99
CA ARG A 858 21.33 20.58 12.75
C ARG A 858 21.32 19.77 14.05
N ASP A 859 21.62 18.48 13.97
CA ASP A 859 21.62 17.60 15.14
C ASP A 859 22.71 17.99 16.14
N GLU A 860 23.85 18.52 15.67
CA GLU A 860 24.90 19.09 16.52
C GLU A 860 24.46 20.42 17.14
N PHE A 861 23.79 21.29 16.38
CA PHE A 861 23.24 22.54 16.90
C PHE A 861 22.29 22.33 18.10
N TYR A 862 21.28 21.45 17.96
CA TYR A 862 20.33 21.20 19.04
C TYR A 862 20.99 20.57 20.26
N ARG A 863 21.91 19.63 20.06
CA ARG A 863 22.69 19.02 21.14
C ARG A 863 23.52 20.05 21.91
N GLU A 864 24.24 20.91 21.20
CA GLU A 864 25.06 21.95 21.84
C GLU A 864 24.18 23.00 22.54
N HIS A 865 22.99 23.31 22.00
CA HIS A 865 22.03 24.20 22.67
C HIS A 865 21.55 23.59 23.99
N ALA A 866 21.23 22.30 23.97
CA ALA A 866 20.82 21.54 25.15
C ALA A 866 21.94 21.47 26.20
N GLU A 867 23.19 21.20 25.81
CA GLU A 867 24.33 21.16 26.73
C GLU A 867 24.62 22.52 27.35
N ILE A 868 24.57 23.61 26.56
CA ILE A 868 24.71 24.97 27.10
C ILE A 868 23.58 25.27 28.09
N THR A 869 22.35 24.89 27.75
CA THR A 869 21.18 25.03 28.64
C THR A 869 21.38 24.26 29.93
N ALA A 870 21.84 23.00 29.88
CA ALA A 870 22.10 22.17 31.06
C ALA A 870 23.13 22.83 32.00
N VAL A 871 24.24 23.34 31.44
CA VAL A 871 25.26 24.04 32.23
C VAL A 871 24.72 25.33 32.84
N ALA A 872 23.90 26.09 32.10
CA ALA A 872 23.27 27.31 32.61
C ALA A 872 22.30 27.00 33.76
N VAL A 873 21.48 25.96 33.63
CA VAL A 873 20.56 25.48 34.68
C VAL A 873 21.32 25.00 35.92
N ALA A 874 22.44 24.28 35.74
CA ALA A 874 23.27 23.80 36.85
C ALA A 874 24.02 24.93 37.58
N SER A 875 24.30 26.05 36.90
CA SER A 875 25.04 27.20 37.45
C SER A 875 24.21 28.13 38.34
N GLY A 876 22.87 28.02 38.31
CA GLY A 876 21.97 28.85 39.14
C GLY A 876 21.65 28.22 40.50
N GLU A 877 21.72 29.00 41.58
CA GLU A 877 21.25 28.57 42.91
C GLU A 877 19.72 28.41 42.93
N THR A 878 19.23 27.30 43.49
CA THR A 878 17.80 27.01 43.66
C THR A 878 17.17 27.92 44.71
N SER A 879 16.66 29.09 44.31
CA SER A 879 15.85 29.93 45.20
C SER A 879 14.51 30.32 44.59
N ASP A 880 13.49 29.47 44.82
CA ASP A 880 12.24 29.81 45.52
C ASP A 880 11.12 28.81 45.21
N ALA A 881 10.25 28.59 46.21
CA ALA A 881 9.14 27.64 46.22
C ALA A 881 8.00 27.92 45.20
N ASN A 882 8.16 28.89 44.30
CA ASN A 882 7.18 29.26 43.26
C ASN A 882 7.65 29.01 41.81
N GLY A 883 8.82 28.41 41.58
CA GLY A 883 9.18 27.83 40.27
C GLY A 883 9.34 28.78 39.09
N ALA A 884 9.42 30.10 39.32
CA ALA A 884 9.85 31.07 38.32
C ALA A 884 11.38 31.21 38.41
N ALA A 885 12.11 30.73 37.41
CA ALA A 885 13.54 31.03 37.28
C ALA A 885 13.70 32.55 37.25
N SER A 886 14.45 33.11 38.19
CA SER A 886 14.64 34.56 38.21
C SER A 886 15.61 34.98 37.10
N GLU A 887 15.41 36.15 36.49
CA GLU A 887 16.35 36.80 35.55
C GLU A 887 17.79 36.84 36.09
N VAL A 888 17.96 36.68 37.41
CA VAL A 888 19.24 36.64 38.13
C VAL A 888 20.08 35.40 37.79
N GLU A 889 19.47 34.23 37.59
CA GLU A 889 20.19 32.97 37.29
C GLU A 889 20.83 33.00 35.89
N HIS A 890 20.06 33.44 34.89
CA HIS A 890 20.55 33.67 33.52
C HIS A 890 21.71 34.67 33.50
N SER A 891 21.55 35.79 34.22
CA SER A 891 22.56 36.84 34.32
C SER A 891 23.86 36.36 34.98
N ALA A 892 23.77 35.45 35.95
CA ALA A 892 24.94 34.86 36.61
C ALA A 892 25.75 33.97 35.66
N TRP A 893 25.10 33.11 34.87
CA TRP A 893 25.79 32.27 33.88
C TRP A 893 26.46 33.11 32.78
N LEU A 894 25.75 34.13 32.25
CA LEU A 894 26.31 35.06 31.27
C LEU A 894 27.54 35.79 31.81
N THR A 895 27.49 36.24 33.06
CA THR A 895 28.61 36.93 33.71
C THR A 895 29.81 36.01 33.87
N ALA A 896 29.59 34.76 34.30
CA ALA A 896 30.66 33.78 34.50
C ALA A 896 31.36 33.39 33.18
N HIS A 897 30.64 33.40 32.05
CA HIS A 897 31.14 32.90 30.76
C HIS A 897 31.31 33.98 29.68
N GLY A 898 31.20 35.27 30.03
CA GLY A 898 31.14 36.38 29.07
C GLY A 898 32.30 36.47 28.08
N THR A 899 33.51 35.98 28.41
CA THR A 899 34.63 35.94 27.45
C THR A 899 34.45 34.89 26.37
N ALA A 900 33.90 33.72 26.70
CA ALA A 900 33.61 32.67 25.72
C ALA A 900 32.44 33.06 24.82
N ILE A 901 31.40 33.68 25.42
CA ILE A 901 30.23 34.19 24.70
C ILE A 901 30.63 35.25 23.68
N ARG A 902 31.43 36.26 24.06
CA ARG A 902 31.92 37.28 23.11
C ARG A 902 32.70 36.70 21.94
N ARG A 903 33.47 35.63 22.14
CA ARG A 903 34.19 34.95 21.05
C ARG A 903 33.23 34.27 20.08
N PHE A 904 32.21 33.60 20.61
CA PHE A 904 31.17 32.99 19.79
C PHE A 904 30.42 34.03 18.96
N VAL A 905 29.91 35.10 19.61
CA VAL A 905 29.21 36.20 18.92
C VAL A 905 30.08 36.85 17.86
N SER A 906 31.35 37.16 18.17
CA SER A 906 32.31 37.71 17.19
C SER A 906 32.53 36.78 16.00
N THR A 907 32.47 35.45 16.20
CA THR A 907 32.59 34.49 15.09
C THR A 907 31.36 34.56 14.17
N LEU A 908 30.16 34.68 14.75
CA LEU A 908 28.93 34.85 13.96
C LEU A 908 28.95 36.18 13.19
N GLU A 909 29.39 37.27 13.82
CA GLU A 909 29.52 38.58 13.17
C GLU A 909 30.54 38.56 12.01
N GLU A 910 31.65 37.82 12.15
CA GLU A 910 32.62 37.63 11.07
C GLU A 910 32.03 36.85 9.89
N ILE A 911 31.27 35.78 10.15
CA ILE A 911 30.60 34.98 9.11
C ILE A 911 29.54 35.82 8.38
N GLU A 912 28.70 36.54 9.14
CA GLU A 912 27.67 37.44 8.60
C GLU A 912 28.32 38.56 7.77
N GLY A 913 29.36 39.21 8.30
CA GLY A 913 30.08 40.29 7.62
C GLY A 913 30.80 39.83 6.33
N ALA A 914 31.21 38.57 6.26
CA ALA A 914 31.79 37.95 5.06
C ALA A 914 30.74 37.34 4.11
N ASN A 915 29.46 37.31 4.51
CA ASN A 915 28.37 36.62 3.83
C ASN A 915 28.68 35.15 3.50
N GLN A 916 29.35 34.44 4.43
CA GLN A 916 29.79 33.05 4.27
C GLN A 916 28.81 32.06 4.91
N TRP A 917 27.52 32.15 4.61
CA TRP A 917 26.51 31.19 5.09
C TRP A 917 26.42 29.92 4.23
N ASP A 918 27.57 29.44 3.77
CA ASP A 918 27.69 28.14 3.12
C ASP A 918 27.94 27.02 4.15
N LEU A 919 28.05 25.78 3.69
CA LEU A 919 28.31 24.63 4.56
C LEU A 919 29.56 24.83 5.45
N SER A 920 30.58 25.52 4.94
CA SER A 920 31.83 25.76 5.66
C SER A 920 31.63 26.76 6.80
N GLY A 921 31.01 27.91 6.52
CA GLY A 921 30.77 28.92 7.56
C GLY A 921 29.80 28.44 8.63
N VAL A 922 28.72 27.76 8.25
CA VAL A 922 27.79 27.16 9.22
C VAL A 922 28.48 26.09 10.08
N SER A 923 29.35 25.26 9.49
CA SER A 923 30.15 24.30 10.26
C SER A 923 31.08 24.98 11.27
N VAL A 924 31.68 26.11 10.91
CA VAL A 924 32.51 26.90 11.83
C VAL A 924 31.67 27.47 12.97
N ALA A 925 30.48 28.00 12.68
CA ALA A 925 29.56 28.53 13.68
C ALA A 925 29.12 27.46 14.70
N VAL A 926 28.66 26.29 14.24
CA VAL A 926 28.28 25.17 15.11
C VAL A 926 29.46 24.69 15.95
N ARG A 927 30.67 24.63 15.36
CA ARG A 927 31.88 24.27 16.11
C ARG A 927 32.26 25.31 17.18
N ALA A 928 32.07 26.60 16.89
CA ALA A 928 32.28 27.67 17.86
C ALA A 928 31.29 27.55 19.04
N MET A 929 30.05 27.18 18.76
CA MET A 929 29.03 26.86 19.76
C MET A 929 29.45 25.67 20.64
N SER A 930 29.96 24.58 20.05
CA SER A 930 30.50 23.44 20.82
C SER A 930 31.67 23.83 21.73
N MET A 931 32.55 24.72 21.25
CA MET A 931 33.65 25.24 22.08
C MET A 931 33.15 26.08 23.26
N LEU A 932 32.08 26.85 23.08
CA LEU A 932 31.41 27.58 24.16
C LEU A 932 30.88 26.61 25.22
N GLY A 933 30.11 25.60 24.81
CA GLY A 933 29.56 24.56 25.70
C GLY A 933 30.64 23.86 26.53
N ARG A 934 31.69 23.35 25.89
CA ARG A 934 32.81 22.66 26.58
C ARG A 934 33.56 23.54 27.56
N THR A 935 33.75 24.81 27.22
CA THR A 935 34.44 25.77 28.11
C THR A 935 33.60 26.01 29.37
N ALA A 936 32.28 26.14 29.21
CA ALA A 936 31.35 26.30 30.31
C ALA A 936 31.29 25.06 31.21
N SER A 937 31.22 23.84 30.65
CA SER A 937 31.20 22.61 31.45
C SER A 937 32.48 22.39 32.27
N ARG A 938 33.66 22.75 31.73
CA ARG A 938 34.96 22.61 32.42
C ARG A 938 35.12 23.58 33.59
N GLN A 939 34.60 24.79 33.47
CA GLN A 939 34.64 25.77 34.56
C GLN A 939 33.72 25.37 35.72
N HIS A 940 32.67 24.61 35.45
CA HIS A 940 31.73 24.11 36.45
C HIS A 940 32.21 22.84 37.19
N SER A 941 33.06 22.02 36.55
CA SER A 941 33.56 20.74 37.10
C SER A 941 34.89 20.85 37.87
N SER A 942 35.46 22.06 37.99
CA SER A 942 36.64 22.30 38.82
C SER A 942 36.19 22.61 40.25
N PRO A 943 36.52 21.79 41.27
CA PRO A 943 36.20 22.13 42.65
C PRO A 943 36.98 23.39 43.04
N ALA A 944 36.28 24.36 43.63
CA ALA A 944 36.87 25.54 44.25
C ALA A 944 37.65 25.16 45.52
#